data_AF-A0A3C1PQD0-F1
#
_entry.id   AF-A0A3C1PQD0-F1
#
_cell.length_a   1.000
_cell.length_b   1.000
_cell.length_c   1.000
_cell.angle_alpha   90.00
_cell.angle_beta   90.00
_cell.angle_gamma   90.00
#
_symmetry.space_group_name_H-M   'P 1'
#
loop_
_entity.id
_entity.type
_entity.pdbx_description
1 polymer ?
#
loop_
_entity_poly.entity_id
_entity_poly.type
_entity_poly.pdbx_seq_one_letter_code
_entity_poly.pdbx_strand_id
1 'polypeptide(L)'
;MSIGNVNTTSKFNPFPGLRPFSPHESHLFFGREGQSEEVIYRLAKHKFVAVVGASGSGKSSLMYCGVTPILQSGFIAGTSWRVITARPGNSPIENMAKALVAADKIDRYENTQYREAIFSAVLRSSSAGLAEAVKQLQINANESVLVQVDQFEELFRFRTSSKDGRALNETMAFVKMLLYAVNQAEFPIFVILTMRSDFIGECSYYAELTDLINKSHYLIPQMTRADFKLAITGPVAVGKAQIANRLVNQLLNEITNDSDQLPILQHALMRTWDYWQQNSSPEELLDINHYNAIGRMEKALSMHANEAFEMLSDSNKMLCRQMFKALTEIGNDNRGIRRPATIKELARISGATIPDIIEIADVFREQGRSFVSPTGNKQLQSDTVIDISHESLMRIWDRLKVWVTEEAGSVQMYRRLAESAENYQLGKAGLWQPPELFLAVNWRESQKPNREWAIRHHAAFEQTMAYLETAELEFKAHEENKIRLQKQALQRSRIFAMVLGAAALISLGFLLYSFALRVEAENQRIEAERQRARAVTQSAEAEKQRTIAEEKSDYAVTKSNEAERERKKAEREKENALLQEQESKRNANLANAQRLIADQKSREADSSAKIATSQSILARLKSEEADRSAKQAVKLRMLSVARSMAVKSLQITQNKELQALLAYQSFKFNRQFEGSLFDNDIHNSVYYSLKALSEKDMLKREVHADAVRTIQFLPKSKTIVTAGADGKIRIGSLTDSLTQITDFGNNKIYWHNIQVAPDEQSALLTDNAGNIYLTKLGNTEVSLFSKKQEINGIRFLNENTAIVIHGDSITSFNLDDKSKSFSIKAGAKLLSLDIHPKSKRLVVGTATGALIYFKLPDLSFAGQTFTGFKNAVYAVAISPDGKLCAAGDVQGKLGIYDIKTNKLTGDIEGHNARISRIVFNPQNNVLITVSYDAALQFISPENNYSNPAVSISDIKTWILDVCIADEKIIIAYKSGMVQLFDANIAHTAAKLYAALSRNFTLQEWQRFVGADIKYQPTRADLPFDDKN
;
A
#
# COMPACT_ATOMS: atom_id res chain seq x y z
N MET A 1 34.86 -8.66 -49.56
CA MET A 1 35.02 -7.37 -50.29
C MET A 1 36.09 -6.55 -49.59
N SER A 2 36.95 -5.90 -50.37
CA SER A 2 38.10 -5.10 -49.94
C SER A 2 37.70 -4.03 -48.92
N ILE A 3 38.35 -4.05 -47.76
CA ILE A 3 38.22 -3.00 -46.73
C ILE A 3 39.00 -1.79 -47.26
N GLY A 4 38.26 -0.80 -47.77
CA GLY A 4 38.82 0.50 -48.13
C GLY A 4 39.30 1.23 -46.88
N ASN A 5 40.52 1.76 -46.95
CA ASN A 5 41.12 2.64 -45.96
C ASN A 5 40.20 3.84 -45.67
N VAL A 6 39.54 3.81 -44.52
CA VAL A 6 38.95 5.00 -43.89
C VAL A 6 39.97 5.48 -42.85
N ASN A 7 40.39 6.73 -42.98
CA ASN A 7 41.16 7.44 -41.95
C ASN A 7 40.37 7.45 -40.62
N THR A 8 40.65 6.51 -39.71
CA THR A 8 40.01 6.42 -38.38
C THR A 8 41.01 6.69 -37.27
N THR A 9 41.32 7.97 -37.02
CA THR A 9 41.96 8.43 -35.78
C THR A 9 40.93 8.84 -34.70
N SER A 10 39.64 8.63 -34.94
CA SER A 10 38.56 8.83 -33.97
C SER A 10 38.16 7.49 -33.34
N LYS A 11 38.34 7.36 -32.02
CA LYS A 11 37.74 6.27 -31.24
C LYS A 11 36.21 6.49 -31.28
N PHE A 12 35.45 5.59 -31.89
CA PHE A 12 33.98 5.69 -31.87
C PHE A 12 33.43 5.08 -30.57
N ASN A 13 32.31 5.61 -30.04
CA ASN A 13 31.65 5.02 -28.87
C ASN A 13 30.94 3.71 -29.27
N PRO A 14 31.32 2.55 -28.70
CA PRO A 14 30.76 1.27 -29.10
C PRO A 14 29.39 0.98 -28.45
N PHE A 15 28.92 1.83 -27.53
CA PHE A 15 27.66 1.63 -26.82
C PHE A 15 26.58 2.61 -27.31
N PRO A 16 25.43 2.13 -27.81
CA PRO A 16 24.45 3.01 -28.42
C PRO A 16 23.46 3.67 -27.44
N GLY A 17 23.64 3.50 -26.13
CA GLY A 17 22.78 4.13 -25.13
C GLY A 17 21.46 3.41 -24.89
N LEU A 18 20.32 4.09 -25.02
CA LEU A 18 18.99 3.49 -24.81
C LEU A 18 18.35 2.91 -26.09
N ARG A 19 18.86 3.25 -27.26
CA ARG A 19 18.35 2.67 -28.52
C ARG A 19 18.84 1.23 -28.69
N PRO A 20 18.09 0.38 -29.40
CA PRO A 20 18.61 -0.92 -29.80
C PRO A 20 19.84 -0.77 -30.72
N PHE A 21 20.67 -1.79 -30.76
CA PHE A 21 21.73 -1.88 -31.76
C PHE A 21 21.12 -2.00 -33.15
N SER A 22 21.73 -1.32 -34.11
CA SER A 22 21.33 -1.35 -35.51
C SER A 22 22.01 -2.51 -36.24
N PRO A 23 21.46 -2.99 -37.39
CA PRO A 23 22.04 -4.14 -38.09
C PRO A 23 23.52 -3.99 -38.49
N HIS A 24 23.99 -2.77 -38.78
CA HIS A 24 25.40 -2.49 -39.10
C HIS A 24 26.33 -2.52 -37.88
N GLU A 25 25.77 -2.51 -36.67
CA GLU A 25 26.48 -2.58 -35.39
C GLU A 25 26.58 -4.02 -34.87
N SER A 26 26.32 -5.02 -35.72
CA SER A 26 26.39 -6.44 -35.36
C SER A 26 27.74 -6.87 -34.77
N HIS A 27 28.83 -6.26 -35.25
CA HIS A 27 30.19 -6.45 -34.73
C HIS A 27 30.40 -5.93 -33.30
N LEU A 28 29.45 -5.19 -32.74
CA LEU A 28 29.45 -4.67 -31.36
C LEU A 28 28.50 -5.45 -30.44
N PHE A 29 27.83 -6.48 -30.95
CA PHE A 29 26.83 -7.23 -30.21
C PHE A 29 27.40 -8.56 -29.69
N PHE A 30 27.60 -8.67 -28.37
CA PHE A 30 28.26 -9.81 -27.72
C PHE A 30 27.40 -10.44 -26.61
N GLY A 31 27.70 -11.70 -26.25
CA GLY A 31 27.06 -12.42 -25.14
C GLY A 31 25.68 -12.99 -25.45
N ARG A 32 25.29 -13.04 -26.73
CA ARG A 32 23.98 -13.55 -27.19
C ARG A 32 24.05 -14.50 -28.40
N GLU A 33 25.22 -15.06 -28.65
CA GLU A 33 25.52 -15.87 -29.85
C GLU A 33 24.65 -17.14 -29.91
N GLY A 34 24.67 -17.97 -28.85
CA GLY A 34 23.88 -19.21 -28.82
C GLY A 34 22.36 -19.00 -28.88
N GLN A 35 21.85 -17.88 -28.35
CA GLN A 35 20.42 -17.55 -28.45
C GLN A 35 20.02 -17.16 -29.88
N SER A 36 20.92 -16.56 -30.65
CA SER A 36 20.66 -16.19 -32.05
C SER A 36 20.54 -17.45 -32.92
N GLU A 37 21.41 -18.44 -32.70
CA GLU A 37 21.40 -19.73 -33.40
C GLU A 37 20.10 -20.51 -33.15
N GLU A 38 19.62 -20.56 -31.90
CA GLU A 38 18.38 -21.27 -31.56
C GLU A 38 17.14 -20.63 -32.21
N VAL A 39 17.09 -19.29 -32.29
CA VAL A 39 16.01 -18.58 -33.00
C VAL A 39 16.03 -18.93 -34.49
N ILE A 40 17.21 -18.96 -35.11
CA ILE A 40 17.39 -19.30 -36.53
C ILE A 40 17.00 -20.76 -36.78
N TYR A 41 17.39 -21.69 -35.89
CA TYR A 41 17.01 -23.10 -35.97
C TYR A 41 15.49 -23.29 -35.96
N ARG A 42 14.80 -22.62 -35.03
CA ARG A 42 13.33 -22.67 -34.93
C ARG A 42 12.65 -22.04 -36.14
N LEU A 43 13.18 -20.91 -36.62
CA LEU A 43 12.71 -20.24 -37.83
C LEU A 43 12.82 -21.14 -39.06
N ALA A 44 13.96 -21.81 -39.24
CA ALA A 44 14.20 -22.74 -40.33
C ALA A 44 13.21 -23.92 -40.31
N LYS A 45 12.91 -24.44 -39.11
CA LYS A 45 12.05 -25.61 -38.93
C LYS A 45 10.55 -25.30 -39.08
N HIS A 46 10.10 -24.13 -38.64
CA HIS A 46 8.68 -23.82 -38.51
C HIS A 46 8.18 -22.66 -39.38
N LYS A 47 9.06 -21.99 -40.15
CA LYS A 47 8.79 -20.71 -40.86
C LYS A 47 8.30 -19.56 -39.97
N PHE A 48 8.18 -19.80 -38.68
CA PHE A 48 7.65 -18.88 -37.69
C PHE A 48 8.42 -19.04 -36.39
N VAL A 49 8.69 -17.93 -35.70
CA VAL A 49 9.12 -17.96 -34.30
C VAL A 49 8.63 -16.72 -33.56
N ALA A 50 8.00 -16.95 -32.40
CA ALA A 50 7.65 -15.89 -31.47
C ALA A 50 8.77 -15.75 -30.43
N VAL A 51 9.55 -14.68 -30.53
CA VAL A 51 10.62 -14.33 -29.60
C VAL A 51 10.03 -13.52 -28.44
N VAL A 52 9.96 -14.15 -27.28
CA VAL A 52 9.30 -13.59 -26.10
C VAL A 52 10.33 -13.31 -25.01
N GLY A 53 10.14 -12.24 -24.25
CA GLY A 53 10.96 -11.97 -23.07
C GLY A 53 10.54 -10.71 -22.34
N ALA A 54 11.03 -10.53 -21.12
CA ALA A 54 10.71 -9.36 -20.31
C ALA A 54 11.12 -8.03 -20.99
N SER A 55 10.59 -6.90 -20.51
CA SER A 55 10.96 -5.57 -21.02
C SER A 55 12.48 -5.37 -20.91
N GLY A 56 13.12 -4.68 -21.84
CA GLY A 56 14.56 -4.46 -21.77
C GLY A 56 15.48 -5.70 -21.89
N SER A 57 14.97 -6.91 -22.16
CA SER A 57 15.81 -8.13 -22.27
C SER A 57 16.76 -8.19 -23.49
N GLY A 58 16.71 -7.17 -24.37
CA GLY A 58 17.52 -7.08 -25.59
C GLY A 58 16.89 -7.69 -26.84
N LYS A 59 15.58 -7.91 -26.88
CA LYS A 59 14.87 -8.58 -28.00
C LYS A 59 15.15 -7.97 -29.37
N SER A 60 14.94 -6.66 -29.52
CA SER A 60 15.14 -5.98 -30.80
C SER A 60 16.61 -6.00 -31.22
N SER A 61 17.56 -5.83 -30.29
CA SER A 61 19.00 -5.96 -30.56
C SER A 61 19.38 -7.39 -30.99
N LEU A 62 18.82 -8.42 -30.35
CA LEU A 62 19.01 -9.82 -30.76
C LEU A 62 18.52 -10.04 -32.19
N MET A 63 17.39 -9.43 -32.56
CA MET A 63 16.87 -9.55 -33.91
C MET A 63 17.70 -8.83 -34.97
N TYR A 64 18.09 -7.58 -34.70
CA TYR A 64 18.83 -6.75 -35.64
C TYR A 64 20.29 -7.18 -35.80
N CYS A 65 20.94 -7.62 -34.73
CA CYS A 65 22.38 -7.89 -34.72
C CYS A 65 22.73 -9.37 -34.64
N GLY A 66 21.89 -10.17 -33.98
CA GLY A 66 22.07 -11.62 -33.91
C GLY A 66 21.48 -12.32 -35.12
N VAL A 67 20.17 -12.21 -35.31
CA VAL A 67 19.45 -13.03 -36.30
C VAL A 67 19.61 -12.52 -37.74
N THR A 68 19.33 -11.24 -37.97
CA THR A 68 19.31 -10.65 -39.33
C THR A 68 20.65 -10.81 -40.07
N PRO A 69 21.82 -10.53 -39.47
CA PRO A 69 23.10 -10.64 -40.16
C PRO A 69 23.49 -12.09 -40.46
N ILE A 70 23.16 -13.04 -39.58
CA ILE A 70 23.45 -14.48 -39.81
C ILE A 70 22.57 -15.03 -40.95
N LEU A 71 21.34 -14.55 -41.09
CA LEU A 71 20.50 -14.92 -42.24
C LEU A 71 21.05 -14.35 -43.54
N GLN A 72 21.47 -13.07 -43.53
CA GLN A 72 22.07 -12.41 -44.69
C GLN A 72 23.43 -13.02 -45.10
N SER A 73 24.15 -13.68 -44.19
CA SER A 73 25.40 -14.39 -44.49
C SER A 73 25.19 -15.79 -45.11
N GLY A 74 23.94 -16.25 -45.25
CA GLY A 74 23.58 -17.44 -46.04
C GLY A 74 23.47 -18.76 -45.27
N PHE A 75 23.33 -18.71 -43.94
CA PHE A 75 23.33 -19.91 -43.08
C PHE A 75 22.11 -20.83 -43.25
N ILE A 76 20.97 -20.30 -43.70
CA ILE A 76 19.82 -21.09 -44.14
C ILE A 76 19.83 -21.10 -45.68
N ALA A 77 20.28 -22.23 -46.24
CA ALA A 77 20.10 -22.67 -47.62
C ALA A 77 20.30 -21.61 -48.73
N GLY A 78 21.53 -21.22 -49.06
CA GLY A 78 21.94 -20.77 -50.42
C GLY A 78 21.18 -19.62 -51.10
N THR A 79 20.27 -18.93 -50.41
CA THR A 79 19.38 -17.89 -50.94
C THR A 79 19.71 -16.52 -50.35
N SER A 80 19.56 -15.45 -51.13
CA SER A 80 19.59 -14.09 -50.58
C SER A 80 18.34 -13.83 -49.74
N TRP A 81 18.43 -13.02 -48.69
CA TRP A 81 17.30 -12.72 -47.81
C TRP A 81 16.82 -11.28 -47.99
N ARG A 82 15.50 -11.11 -48.12
CA ARG A 82 14.84 -9.80 -48.03
C ARG A 82 14.16 -9.66 -46.68
N VAL A 83 14.55 -8.65 -45.91
CA VAL A 83 14.05 -8.44 -44.54
C VAL A 83 13.13 -7.23 -44.53
N ILE A 84 11.87 -7.48 -44.16
CA ILE A 84 10.83 -6.47 -43.98
C ILE A 84 10.62 -6.32 -42.47
N THR A 85 11.04 -5.18 -41.91
CA THR A 85 10.89 -4.90 -40.48
C THR A 85 9.75 -3.91 -40.27
N ALA A 86 8.71 -4.32 -39.56
CA ALA A 86 7.56 -3.48 -39.24
C ALA A 86 7.35 -3.38 -37.73
N ARG A 87 6.92 -2.20 -37.28
CA ARG A 87 6.35 -1.99 -35.93
C ARG A 87 4.86 -1.67 -36.09
N PRO A 88 3.96 -2.45 -35.47
CA PRO A 88 2.53 -2.28 -35.70
C PRO A 88 1.99 -0.88 -35.34
N GLY A 89 2.37 -0.31 -34.19
CA GLY A 89 1.85 0.97 -33.73
C GLY A 89 0.31 1.07 -33.75
N ASN A 90 -0.21 2.26 -34.03
CA ASN A 90 -1.65 2.55 -34.07
C ASN A 90 -2.31 2.26 -35.43
N SER A 91 -1.53 1.99 -36.49
CA SER A 91 -2.00 1.70 -37.85
C SER A 91 -1.19 0.54 -38.44
N PRO A 92 -1.45 -0.71 -38.03
CA PRO A 92 -0.56 -1.84 -38.32
C PRO A 92 -0.43 -2.15 -39.81
N ILE A 93 -1.51 -1.97 -40.58
CA ILE A 93 -1.48 -2.19 -42.03
C ILE A 93 -0.69 -1.09 -42.75
N GLU A 94 -0.87 0.17 -42.36
CA GLU A 94 -0.14 1.30 -42.95
C GLU A 94 1.35 1.23 -42.64
N ASN A 95 1.70 0.84 -41.41
CA ASN A 95 3.10 0.67 -41.01
C ASN A 95 3.76 -0.52 -41.72
N MET A 96 3.02 -1.59 -42.01
CA MET A 96 3.51 -2.68 -42.86
C MET A 96 3.68 -2.24 -44.31
N ALA A 97 2.78 -1.43 -44.86
CA ALA A 97 2.92 -0.86 -46.22
C ALA A 97 4.21 -0.02 -46.33
N LYS A 98 4.47 0.84 -45.33
CA LYS A 98 5.73 1.62 -45.24
C LYS A 98 6.96 0.71 -45.17
N ALA A 99 6.90 -0.36 -44.39
CA ALA A 99 7.99 -1.33 -44.28
C ALA A 99 8.25 -2.07 -45.61
N LEU A 100 7.20 -2.41 -46.35
CA LEU A 100 7.32 -3.04 -47.67
C LEU A 100 7.97 -2.11 -48.70
N VAL A 101 7.58 -0.83 -48.72
CA VAL A 101 8.20 0.18 -49.59
C VAL A 101 9.68 0.37 -49.23
N ALA A 102 10.01 0.44 -47.94
CA ALA A 102 11.39 0.59 -47.47
C ALA A 102 12.28 -0.64 -47.79
N ALA A 103 11.68 -1.83 -47.87
CA ALA A 103 12.38 -3.07 -48.22
C ALA A 103 12.51 -3.29 -49.75
N ASP A 104 11.88 -2.44 -50.56
CA ASP A 104 11.98 -2.53 -52.00
C ASP A 104 13.28 -1.91 -52.51
N LYS A 105 13.97 -2.62 -53.42
CA LYS A 105 15.27 -2.21 -53.99
C LYS A 105 15.12 -1.35 -55.25
N ILE A 106 13.89 -1.05 -55.67
CA ILE A 106 13.61 -0.29 -56.88
C ILE A 106 13.78 1.22 -56.59
N ASP A 107 14.90 1.76 -57.03
CA ASP A 107 15.24 3.19 -57.01
C ASP A 107 14.51 3.93 -58.15
N ARG A 108 13.17 3.89 -58.15
CA ARG A 108 12.36 4.68 -59.09
C ARG A 108 11.90 5.94 -58.36
N TYR A 109 12.19 7.10 -58.96
CA TYR A 109 11.71 8.44 -58.61
C TYR A 109 10.17 8.60 -58.69
N GLU A 110 9.40 7.59 -58.25
CA GLU A 110 7.94 7.68 -58.13
C GLU A 110 7.56 8.03 -56.69
N ASN A 111 6.46 8.77 -56.57
CA ASN A 111 5.96 9.35 -55.35
C ASN A 111 5.75 8.28 -54.26
N THR A 112 6.65 8.20 -53.27
CA THR A 112 6.65 7.20 -52.18
C THR A 112 5.28 7.02 -51.53
N GLN A 113 4.54 8.12 -51.39
CA GLN A 113 3.19 8.15 -50.83
C GLN A 113 2.16 7.38 -51.67
N TYR A 114 2.29 7.39 -53.00
CA TYR A 114 1.41 6.63 -53.90
C TYR A 114 1.66 5.12 -53.77
N ARG A 115 2.93 4.72 -53.64
CA ARG A 115 3.31 3.31 -53.41
C ARG A 115 2.84 2.80 -52.06
N GLU A 116 2.98 3.61 -51.00
CA GLU A 116 2.42 3.29 -49.68
C GLU A 116 0.90 3.07 -49.75
N ALA A 117 0.18 3.90 -50.50
CA ALA A 117 -1.27 3.76 -50.70
C ALA A 117 -1.63 2.46 -51.47
N ILE A 118 -0.87 2.11 -52.51
CA ILE A 118 -1.06 0.85 -53.25
C ILE A 118 -0.84 -0.35 -52.33
N PHE A 119 0.30 -0.41 -51.62
CA PHE A 119 0.56 -1.52 -50.72
C PHE A 119 -0.47 -1.59 -49.58
N SER A 120 -0.90 -0.45 -49.04
CA SER A 120 -1.98 -0.40 -48.04
C SER A 120 -3.29 -0.98 -48.60
N ALA A 121 -3.66 -0.64 -49.84
CA ALA A 121 -4.84 -1.21 -50.50
C ALA A 121 -4.73 -2.72 -50.73
N VAL A 122 -3.56 -3.21 -51.14
CA VAL A 122 -3.28 -4.64 -51.33
C VAL A 122 -3.32 -5.39 -49.99
N LEU A 123 -2.73 -4.85 -48.93
CA LEU A 123 -2.77 -5.46 -47.61
C LEU A 123 -4.19 -5.52 -47.02
N ARG A 124 -5.06 -4.56 -47.37
CA ARG A 124 -6.47 -4.52 -46.94
C ARG A 124 -7.40 -5.36 -47.81
N SER A 125 -6.96 -5.85 -48.98
CA SER A 125 -7.81 -6.51 -49.96
C SER A 125 -8.31 -7.88 -49.48
N SER A 126 -7.46 -8.64 -48.79
CA SER A 126 -7.73 -10.02 -48.36
C SER A 126 -6.76 -10.48 -47.27
N SER A 127 -7.01 -11.65 -46.68
CA SER A 127 -6.03 -12.31 -45.81
C SER A 127 -4.74 -12.73 -46.53
N ALA A 128 -4.75 -12.79 -47.88
CA ALA A 128 -3.56 -13.05 -48.68
C ALA A 128 -2.74 -11.79 -48.98
N GLY A 129 -3.19 -10.61 -48.53
CA GLY A 129 -2.64 -9.31 -48.93
C GLY A 129 -1.13 -9.16 -48.71
N LEU A 130 -0.55 -9.75 -47.64
CA LEU A 130 0.91 -9.72 -47.46
C LEU A 130 1.64 -10.60 -48.47
N ALA A 131 1.12 -11.80 -48.78
CA ALA A 131 1.72 -12.64 -49.81
C ALA A 131 1.62 -11.97 -51.19
N GLU A 132 0.49 -11.34 -51.52
CA GLU A 132 0.31 -10.58 -52.76
C GLU A 132 1.25 -9.36 -52.84
N ALA A 133 1.36 -8.59 -51.77
CA ALA A 133 2.28 -7.46 -51.69
C ALA A 133 3.74 -7.90 -51.84
N VAL A 134 4.11 -9.03 -51.24
CA VAL A 134 5.46 -9.59 -51.37
C VAL A 134 5.74 -10.07 -52.80
N LYS A 135 4.75 -10.64 -53.52
CA LYS A 135 4.92 -10.94 -54.96
C LYS A 135 5.22 -9.70 -55.80
N GLN A 136 4.65 -8.55 -55.43
CA GLN A 136 4.89 -7.29 -56.13
C GLN A 136 6.31 -6.74 -55.93
N LEU A 137 7.08 -7.23 -54.94
CA LEU A 137 8.45 -6.77 -54.63
C LEU A 137 9.54 -7.28 -55.61
N GLN A 138 9.17 -7.82 -56.78
CA GLN A 138 10.10 -8.37 -57.79
C GLN A 138 11.20 -9.25 -57.18
N ILE A 139 10.79 -10.24 -56.40
CA ILE A 139 11.69 -11.12 -55.65
C ILE A 139 12.29 -12.13 -56.62
N ASN A 140 13.61 -12.30 -56.58
CA ASN A 140 14.30 -13.29 -57.41
C ASN A 140 13.89 -14.71 -57.00
N ALA A 141 13.90 -15.67 -57.93
CA ALA A 141 13.51 -17.06 -57.66
C ALA A 141 14.30 -17.75 -56.52
N ASN A 142 15.49 -17.22 -56.18
CA ASN A 142 16.36 -17.69 -55.08
C ASN A 142 16.41 -16.70 -53.89
N GLU A 143 15.40 -15.83 -53.69
CA GLU A 143 15.34 -14.88 -52.56
C GLU A 143 14.21 -15.26 -51.58
N SER A 144 14.56 -15.50 -50.32
CA SER A 144 13.62 -15.78 -49.22
C SER A 144 13.21 -14.49 -48.51
N VAL A 145 11.98 -14.43 -47.99
CA VAL A 145 11.45 -13.22 -47.35
C VAL A 145 11.29 -13.44 -45.85
N LEU A 146 11.88 -12.54 -45.06
CA LEU A 146 11.69 -12.46 -43.62
C LEU A 146 10.82 -11.25 -43.29
N VAL A 147 9.68 -11.49 -42.67
CA VAL A 147 8.83 -10.44 -42.08
C VAL A 147 9.07 -10.43 -40.57
N GLN A 148 9.78 -9.42 -40.10
CA GLN A 148 10.04 -9.19 -38.69
C GLN A 148 9.04 -8.15 -38.16
N VAL A 149 8.17 -8.58 -37.26
CA VAL A 149 7.26 -7.69 -36.53
C VAL A 149 7.82 -7.46 -35.13
N ASP A 150 8.40 -6.28 -34.92
CA ASP A 150 8.97 -5.89 -33.63
C ASP A 150 7.90 -5.22 -32.76
N GLN A 151 7.91 -5.47 -31.45
CA GLN A 151 6.92 -4.94 -30.50
C GLN A 151 5.47 -5.28 -30.88
N PHE A 152 5.22 -6.56 -31.16
CA PHE A 152 3.90 -7.06 -31.57
C PHE A 152 2.79 -6.73 -30.56
N GLU A 153 3.13 -6.56 -29.29
CA GLU A 153 2.18 -6.17 -28.23
C GLU A 153 1.49 -4.82 -28.46
N GLU A 154 2.03 -3.93 -29.30
CA GLU A 154 1.42 -2.64 -29.61
C GLU A 154 0.01 -2.77 -30.22
N LEU A 155 -0.24 -3.87 -30.94
CA LEU A 155 -1.55 -4.23 -31.48
C LEU A 155 -2.63 -4.31 -30.38
N PHE A 156 -2.27 -4.83 -29.20
CA PHE A 156 -3.20 -5.06 -28.11
C PHE A 156 -3.42 -3.80 -27.27
N ARG A 157 -2.41 -2.95 -27.10
CA ARG A 157 -2.53 -1.67 -26.37
C ARG A 157 -3.54 -0.72 -27.04
N PHE A 158 -3.55 -0.71 -28.37
CA PHE A 158 -4.46 0.13 -29.14
C PHE A 158 -5.91 -0.33 -29.05
N ARG A 159 -6.15 -1.64 -29.04
CA ARG A 159 -7.49 -2.25 -28.86
C ARG A 159 -8.18 -1.77 -27.57
N THR A 160 -7.43 -1.59 -26.50
CA THR A 160 -7.97 -1.13 -25.20
C THR A 160 -8.25 0.37 -25.18
N SER A 161 -7.56 1.16 -26.00
CA SER A 161 -7.61 2.62 -25.99
C SER A 161 -8.66 3.21 -26.94
N SER A 162 -9.03 2.50 -28.01
CA SER A 162 -9.95 2.98 -29.04
C SER A 162 -11.32 2.32 -28.90
N LYS A 163 -12.37 3.12 -28.64
CA LYS A 163 -13.78 2.67 -28.61
C LYS A 163 -14.35 2.36 -30.01
N ASP A 164 -13.52 2.35 -31.04
CA ASP A 164 -13.92 2.30 -32.44
C ASP A 164 -13.79 0.86 -32.97
N GLY A 165 -14.89 0.25 -33.42
CA GLY A 165 -14.91 -1.14 -33.89
C GLY A 165 -14.00 -1.42 -35.10
N ARG A 166 -13.55 -0.36 -35.78
CA ARG A 166 -12.59 -0.44 -36.90
C ARG A 166 -11.21 -0.92 -36.47
N ALA A 167 -10.74 -0.46 -35.31
CA ALA A 167 -9.43 -0.86 -34.76
C ALA A 167 -9.35 -2.37 -34.52
N LEU A 168 -10.43 -2.94 -33.98
CA LEU A 168 -10.53 -4.36 -33.67
C LEU A 168 -10.52 -5.21 -34.95
N ASN A 169 -11.19 -4.75 -36.00
CA ASN A 169 -11.18 -5.39 -37.31
C ASN A 169 -9.81 -5.33 -37.98
N GLU A 170 -9.10 -4.19 -37.86
CA GLU A 170 -7.77 -4.00 -38.45
C GLU A 170 -6.71 -4.89 -37.79
N THR A 171 -6.72 -5.01 -36.44
CA THR A 171 -5.85 -5.96 -35.73
C THR A 171 -6.12 -7.40 -36.16
N MET A 172 -7.39 -7.79 -36.26
CA MET A 172 -7.76 -9.15 -36.67
C MET A 172 -7.34 -9.45 -38.12
N ALA A 173 -7.51 -8.48 -39.02
CA ALA A 173 -7.05 -8.59 -40.41
C ALA A 173 -5.53 -8.74 -40.48
N PHE A 174 -4.78 -7.93 -39.72
CA PHE A 174 -3.32 -7.99 -39.66
C PHE A 174 -2.80 -9.35 -39.17
N VAL A 175 -3.38 -9.91 -38.11
CA VAL A 175 -3.00 -11.24 -37.60
C VAL A 175 -3.29 -12.32 -38.63
N LYS A 176 -4.49 -12.35 -39.23
CA LYS A 176 -4.86 -13.31 -40.28
C LYS A 176 -3.92 -13.26 -41.48
N MET A 177 -3.48 -12.06 -41.84
CA MET A 177 -2.54 -11.84 -42.93
C MET A 177 -1.16 -12.45 -42.66
N LEU A 178 -0.64 -12.33 -41.43
CA LEU A 178 0.62 -12.99 -41.04
C LEU A 178 0.49 -14.52 -41.04
N LEU A 179 -0.63 -15.03 -40.53
CA LEU A 179 -0.90 -16.48 -40.50
C LEU A 179 -0.98 -17.07 -41.91
N TYR A 180 -1.67 -16.41 -42.83
CA TYR A 180 -1.74 -16.83 -44.22
C TYR A 180 -0.35 -16.83 -44.87
N ALA A 181 0.45 -15.79 -44.64
CA ALA A 181 1.79 -15.68 -45.21
C ALA A 181 2.72 -16.83 -44.80
N VAL A 182 2.63 -17.31 -43.55
CA VAL A 182 3.41 -18.47 -43.05
C VAL A 182 2.94 -19.79 -43.67
N ASN A 183 1.62 -19.96 -43.85
CA ASN A 183 1.01 -21.22 -44.26
C ASN A 183 0.95 -21.44 -45.78
N GLN A 184 1.08 -20.40 -46.60
CA GLN A 184 1.10 -20.55 -48.05
C GLN A 184 2.37 -21.28 -48.56
N ALA A 185 2.23 -22.00 -49.68
CA ALA A 185 3.26 -22.89 -50.21
C ALA A 185 3.91 -22.38 -51.51
N GLU A 186 3.51 -21.21 -52.00
CA GLU A 186 3.92 -20.70 -53.32
C GLU A 186 5.37 -20.20 -53.31
N PHE A 187 5.80 -19.54 -52.22
CA PHE A 187 7.18 -19.14 -51.98
C PHE A 187 7.43 -19.00 -50.47
N PRO A 188 8.66 -19.16 -49.96
CA PRO A 188 8.90 -19.20 -48.51
C PRO A 188 8.88 -17.79 -47.89
N ILE A 189 7.82 -17.48 -47.15
CA ILE A 189 7.77 -16.33 -46.24
C ILE A 189 8.00 -16.82 -44.81
N PHE A 190 8.95 -16.20 -44.14
CA PHE A 190 9.30 -16.44 -42.74
C PHE A 190 8.81 -15.29 -41.89
N VAL A 191 8.26 -15.58 -40.71
CA VAL A 191 7.74 -14.53 -39.80
C VAL A 191 8.40 -14.64 -38.43
N ILE A 192 8.89 -13.50 -37.93
CA ILE A 192 9.37 -13.39 -36.55
C ILE A 192 8.54 -12.34 -35.83
N LEU A 193 7.96 -12.72 -34.69
CA LEU A 193 7.29 -11.78 -33.80
C LEU A 193 8.17 -11.57 -32.58
N THR A 194 8.44 -10.32 -32.20
CA THR A 194 8.97 -10.00 -30.87
C THR A 194 7.86 -9.46 -30.00
N MET A 195 7.74 -9.97 -28.77
CA MET A 195 6.80 -9.41 -27.80
C MET A 195 7.26 -9.56 -26.35
N ARG A 196 6.65 -8.78 -25.46
CA ARG A 196 6.82 -9.01 -24.03
C ARG A 196 6.01 -10.21 -23.54
N SER A 197 6.52 -10.90 -22.52
CA SER A 197 5.91 -12.13 -21.98
C SER A 197 4.52 -11.93 -21.35
N ASP A 198 4.23 -10.74 -20.84
CA ASP A 198 2.93 -10.37 -20.28
C ASP A 198 1.82 -10.26 -21.33
N PHE A 199 2.15 -10.14 -22.62
CA PHE A 199 1.18 -10.05 -23.72
C PHE A 199 0.87 -11.39 -24.40
N ILE A 200 1.46 -12.50 -23.93
CA ILE A 200 1.09 -13.84 -24.42
C ILE A 200 -0.41 -14.10 -24.19
N GLY A 201 -0.96 -13.65 -23.05
CA GLY A 201 -2.38 -13.83 -22.73
C GLY A 201 -3.31 -13.20 -23.77
N GLU A 202 -2.95 -12.05 -24.31
CA GLU A 202 -3.70 -11.34 -25.37
C GLU A 202 -3.70 -12.10 -26.71
N CYS A 203 -2.73 -13.00 -26.93
CA CYS A 203 -2.72 -13.83 -28.14
C CYS A 203 -3.79 -14.94 -28.10
N SER A 204 -4.35 -15.26 -26.93
CA SER A 204 -5.36 -16.33 -26.77
C SER A 204 -6.67 -16.05 -27.51
N TYR A 205 -6.95 -14.79 -27.87
CA TYR A 205 -8.08 -14.43 -28.73
C TYR A 205 -7.95 -14.95 -30.17
N TYR A 206 -6.76 -15.44 -30.56
CA TYR A 206 -6.44 -15.91 -31.90
C TYR A 206 -5.94 -17.37 -31.84
N ALA A 207 -6.85 -18.33 -32.07
CA ALA A 207 -6.56 -19.75 -31.91
C ALA A 207 -5.39 -20.23 -32.80
N GLU A 208 -5.38 -19.87 -34.08
CA GLU A 208 -4.31 -20.24 -35.03
C GLU A 208 -2.96 -19.62 -34.68
N LEU A 209 -2.94 -18.37 -34.21
CA LEU A 209 -1.71 -17.72 -33.75
C LEU A 209 -1.18 -18.39 -32.48
N THR A 210 -2.07 -18.77 -31.56
CA THR A 210 -1.72 -19.48 -30.34
C THR A 210 -1.07 -20.84 -30.65
N ASP A 211 -1.60 -21.58 -31.63
CA ASP A 211 -1.01 -22.84 -32.08
C ASP A 211 0.40 -22.64 -32.68
N LEU A 212 0.60 -21.62 -33.51
CA LEU A 212 1.94 -21.28 -34.03
C LEU A 212 2.94 -20.88 -32.93
N ILE A 213 2.51 -20.07 -31.96
CA ILE A 213 3.34 -19.68 -30.81
C ILE A 213 3.70 -20.91 -29.97
N ASN A 214 2.76 -21.81 -29.72
CA ASN A 214 3.03 -23.03 -28.96
C ASN A 214 4.01 -23.96 -29.69
N LYS A 215 3.89 -24.06 -31.02
CA LYS A 215 4.81 -24.84 -31.86
C LYS A 215 6.22 -24.24 -31.90
N SER A 216 6.33 -22.92 -31.97
CA SER A 216 7.60 -22.22 -32.16
C SER A 216 7.63 -20.87 -31.44
N HIS A 217 7.86 -20.91 -30.13
CA HIS A 217 8.28 -19.75 -29.36
C HIS A 217 9.70 -19.94 -28.85
N TYR A 218 10.37 -18.83 -28.58
CA TYR A 218 11.65 -18.78 -27.92
C TYR A 218 11.59 -17.74 -26.80
N LEU A 219 11.58 -18.21 -25.55
CA LEU A 219 11.66 -17.35 -24.39
C LEU A 219 13.12 -16.98 -24.14
N ILE A 220 13.48 -15.72 -24.36
CA ILE A 220 14.84 -15.23 -24.16
C ILE A 220 15.22 -15.36 -22.67
N PRO A 221 16.24 -16.15 -22.32
CA PRO A 221 16.70 -16.25 -20.94
C PRO A 221 17.38 -14.95 -20.49
N GLN A 222 17.41 -14.71 -19.19
CA GLN A 222 18.28 -13.68 -18.61
C GLN A 222 19.75 -14.00 -18.95
N MET A 223 20.55 -12.95 -19.16
CA MET A 223 21.98 -13.10 -19.43
C MET A 223 22.69 -13.64 -18.19
N THR A 224 23.58 -14.60 -18.39
CA THR A 224 24.46 -15.07 -17.32
C THR A 224 25.53 -14.01 -17.01
N ARG A 225 26.21 -14.17 -15.86
CA ARG A 225 27.35 -13.30 -15.52
C ARG A 225 28.47 -13.35 -16.58
N ALA A 226 28.64 -14.49 -17.26
CA ALA A 226 29.59 -14.64 -18.36
C ALA A 226 29.14 -13.87 -19.61
N ASP A 227 27.85 -13.95 -19.95
CA ASP A 227 27.27 -13.21 -21.07
C ASP A 227 27.40 -11.69 -20.87
N PHE A 228 27.08 -11.20 -19.66
CA PHE A 228 27.25 -9.78 -19.32
C PHE A 228 28.71 -9.34 -19.40
N LYS A 229 29.64 -10.19 -18.95
CA LYS A 229 31.07 -9.90 -19.06
C LYS A 229 31.47 -9.69 -20.52
N LEU A 230 31.05 -10.58 -21.42
CA LEU A 230 31.29 -10.47 -22.86
C LEU A 230 30.64 -9.21 -23.46
N ALA A 231 29.40 -8.92 -23.09
CA ALA A 231 28.68 -7.72 -23.55
C ALA A 231 29.32 -6.40 -23.09
N ILE A 232 30.09 -6.41 -21.99
CA ILE A 232 30.85 -5.25 -21.52
C ILE A 232 32.22 -5.18 -22.20
N THR A 233 33.00 -6.28 -22.19
CA THR A 233 34.39 -6.27 -22.63
C THR A 233 34.55 -6.33 -24.15
N GLY A 234 33.64 -7.01 -24.84
CA GLY A 234 33.66 -7.18 -26.30
C GLY A 234 33.61 -5.84 -27.05
N PRO A 235 32.58 -5.00 -26.84
CA PRO A 235 32.47 -3.71 -27.52
C PRO A 235 33.64 -2.77 -27.21
N VAL A 236 34.14 -2.78 -25.97
CA VAL A 236 35.32 -2.01 -25.56
C VAL A 236 36.57 -2.41 -26.35
N ALA A 237 36.79 -3.72 -26.53
CA ALA A 237 37.91 -4.24 -27.31
C ALA A 237 37.82 -3.84 -28.79
N VAL A 238 36.61 -3.88 -29.38
CA VAL A 238 36.36 -3.42 -30.76
C VAL A 238 36.61 -1.92 -30.90
N GLY A 239 36.22 -1.13 -29.90
CA GLY A 239 36.51 0.30 -29.80
C GLY A 239 38.00 0.64 -29.54
N LYS A 240 38.90 -0.36 -29.56
CA LYS A 240 40.35 -0.24 -29.34
C LYS A 240 40.71 0.40 -27.99
N ALA A 241 39.91 0.13 -26.96
CA ALA A 241 40.16 0.54 -25.58
C ALA A 241 40.34 -0.68 -24.67
N GLN A 242 40.85 -0.45 -23.47
CA GLN A 242 40.93 -1.47 -22.42
C GLN A 242 40.13 -1.01 -21.20
N ILE A 243 39.42 -1.96 -20.57
CA ILE A 243 38.63 -1.72 -19.36
C ILE A 243 39.28 -2.42 -18.16
N ALA A 244 39.37 -1.72 -17.04
CA ALA A 244 39.94 -2.27 -15.84
C ALA A 244 39.05 -3.39 -15.26
N ASN A 245 39.64 -4.52 -14.87
CA ASN A 245 38.91 -5.66 -14.31
C ASN A 245 38.09 -5.29 -13.06
N ARG A 246 38.55 -4.31 -12.28
CA ARG A 246 37.82 -3.79 -11.11
C ARG A 246 36.49 -3.14 -11.50
N LEU A 247 36.46 -2.37 -12.59
CA LEU A 247 35.23 -1.77 -13.10
C LEU A 247 34.27 -2.84 -13.64
N VAL A 248 34.78 -3.83 -14.38
CA VAL A 248 33.96 -4.96 -14.87
C VAL A 248 33.31 -5.70 -13.71
N ASN A 249 34.07 -6.02 -12.66
CA ASN A 249 33.53 -6.71 -11.49
C ASN A 249 32.51 -5.86 -10.73
N GLN A 250 32.71 -4.54 -10.65
CA GLN A 250 31.74 -3.64 -10.04
C GLN A 250 30.43 -3.61 -10.84
N LEU A 251 30.50 -3.43 -12.16
CA LEU A 251 29.31 -3.48 -13.04
C LEU A 251 28.56 -4.81 -12.89
N LEU A 252 29.28 -5.95 -12.89
CA LEU A 252 28.68 -7.27 -12.72
C LEU A 252 28.05 -7.51 -11.34
N ASN A 253 28.50 -6.80 -10.30
CA ASN A 253 27.92 -6.87 -8.96
C ASN A 253 26.70 -5.94 -8.80
N GLU A 254 26.66 -4.84 -9.54
CA GLU A 254 25.54 -3.88 -9.52
C GLU A 254 24.36 -4.33 -10.39
N ILE A 255 24.58 -5.25 -11.35
CA ILE A 255 23.49 -5.90 -12.09
C ILE A 255 22.69 -6.81 -11.15
N THR A 256 21.49 -6.36 -10.77
CA THR A 256 20.51 -7.14 -10.00
C THR A 256 19.78 -8.16 -10.90
N ASN A 257 19.02 -9.08 -10.30
CA ASN A 257 18.19 -10.05 -11.05
C ASN A 257 16.91 -9.45 -11.67
N ASP A 258 16.79 -8.12 -11.73
CA ASP A 258 15.63 -7.43 -12.31
C ASP A 258 15.62 -7.50 -13.84
N SER A 259 14.43 -7.54 -14.43
CA SER A 259 14.25 -7.84 -15.85
C SER A 259 14.72 -6.76 -16.85
N ASP A 260 15.06 -5.55 -16.39
CA ASP A 260 15.20 -4.35 -17.25
C ASP A 260 16.58 -3.67 -17.12
N GLN A 261 17.60 -4.39 -16.65
CA GLN A 261 18.93 -3.84 -16.33
C GLN A 261 19.80 -3.58 -17.56
N LEU A 262 19.57 -4.28 -18.67
CA LEU A 262 20.44 -4.19 -19.85
C LEU A 262 20.46 -2.79 -20.52
N PRO A 263 19.31 -2.09 -20.71
CA PRO A 263 19.32 -0.73 -21.25
C PRO A 263 19.98 0.29 -20.30
N ILE A 264 19.86 0.07 -18.98
CA ILE A 264 20.49 0.92 -17.96
C ILE A 264 22.02 0.75 -18.02
N LEU A 265 22.49 -0.50 -18.06
CA LEU A 265 23.89 -0.84 -18.23
C LEU A 265 24.45 -0.23 -19.52
N GLN A 266 23.76 -0.42 -20.65
CA GLN A 266 24.17 0.11 -21.95
C GLN A 266 24.26 1.64 -21.95
N HIS A 267 23.31 2.33 -21.32
CA HIS A 267 23.35 3.78 -21.16
C HIS A 267 24.50 4.24 -20.26
N ALA A 268 24.71 3.57 -19.12
CA ALA A 268 25.80 3.90 -18.21
C ALA A 268 27.18 3.68 -18.87
N LEU A 269 27.35 2.61 -19.65
CA LEU A 269 28.57 2.34 -20.42
C LEU A 269 28.82 3.38 -21.51
N MET A 270 27.79 3.77 -22.26
CA MET A 270 27.88 4.87 -23.23
C MET A 270 28.37 6.15 -22.56
N ARG A 271 27.76 6.53 -21.43
CA ARG A 271 28.15 7.74 -20.67
C ARG A 271 29.56 7.64 -20.09
N THR A 272 29.93 6.47 -19.58
CA THR A 272 31.27 6.21 -19.05
C THR A 272 32.33 6.34 -20.14
N TRP A 273 32.02 5.84 -21.34
CA TRP A 273 32.87 5.98 -22.52
C TRP A 273 33.01 7.43 -22.96
N ASP A 274 31.90 8.16 -23.10
CA ASP A 274 31.91 9.58 -23.51
C ASP A 274 32.75 10.42 -22.53
N TYR A 275 32.56 10.18 -21.22
CA TYR A 275 33.34 10.88 -20.19
C TYR A 275 34.83 10.55 -20.27
N TRP A 276 35.19 9.27 -20.42
CA TRP A 276 36.58 8.84 -20.58
C TRP A 276 37.22 9.43 -21.84
N GLN A 277 36.52 9.40 -22.97
CA GLN A 277 37.03 9.94 -24.23
C GLN A 277 37.31 11.44 -24.17
N GLN A 278 36.53 12.20 -23.39
CA GLN A 278 36.69 13.65 -23.25
C GLN A 278 37.73 14.05 -22.20
N ASN A 279 37.91 13.24 -21.14
CA ASN A 279 38.66 13.65 -19.94
C ASN A 279 39.92 12.82 -19.66
N SER A 280 40.20 11.77 -20.44
CA SER A 280 41.33 10.86 -20.20
C SER A 280 42.32 10.84 -21.35
N SER A 281 43.58 10.49 -21.03
CA SER A 281 44.61 10.28 -22.04
C SER A 281 44.31 9.02 -22.88
N PRO A 282 44.72 8.96 -24.17
CA PRO A 282 44.42 7.82 -25.04
C PRO A 282 44.89 6.45 -24.55
N GLU A 283 45.88 6.41 -23.65
CA GLU A 283 46.47 5.21 -23.05
C GLU A 283 45.83 4.81 -21.70
N GLU A 284 44.99 5.67 -21.11
CA GLU A 284 44.36 5.42 -19.81
C GLU A 284 43.22 4.39 -19.93
N LEU A 285 43.13 3.47 -18.97
CA LEU A 285 42.11 2.43 -18.94
C LEU A 285 40.72 3.01 -18.60
N LEU A 286 39.66 2.45 -19.18
CA LEU A 286 38.30 2.72 -18.71
C LEU A 286 38.15 2.17 -17.29
N ASP A 287 37.93 3.04 -16.30
CA ASP A 287 38.02 2.66 -14.89
C ASP A 287 36.94 3.29 -14.00
N ILE A 288 36.91 2.90 -12.73
CA ILE A 288 35.90 3.26 -11.73
C ILE A 288 35.70 4.77 -11.58
N ASN A 289 36.74 5.57 -11.80
CA ASN A 289 36.63 7.03 -11.71
C ASN A 289 35.68 7.60 -12.78
N HIS A 290 35.78 7.13 -14.02
CA HIS A 290 34.89 7.53 -15.11
C HIS A 290 33.44 7.09 -14.85
N TYR A 291 33.28 5.88 -14.31
CA TYR A 291 31.97 5.33 -13.95
C TYR A 291 31.31 6.08 -12.78
N ASN A 292 32.10 6.50 -11.79
CA ASN A 292 31.63 7.33 -10.69
C ASN A 292 31.23 8.74 -11.16
N ALA A 293 31.98 9.31 -12.11
CA ALA A 293 31.72 10.66 -12.62
C ALA A 293 30.34 10.79 -13.28
N ILE A 294 29.86 9.71 -13.90
CA ILE A 294 28.52 9.65 -14.50
C ILE A 294 27.44 9.20 -13.50
N GLY A 295 27.75 9.09 -12.21
CA GLY A 295 26.80 8.72 -11.16
C GLY A 295 26.43 7.23 -11.10
N ARG A 296 27.26 6.37 -11.71
CA ARG A 296 27.05 4.91 -11.82
C ARG A 296 25.72 4.55 -12.50
N MET A 297 25.40 3.26 -12.59
CA MET A 297 24.13 2.80 -13.17
C MET A 297 22.90 3.36 -12.43
N GLU A 298 23.03 3.63 -11.12
CA GLU A 298 21.96 4.18 -10.29
C GLU A 298 21.49 5.56 -10.77
N LYS A 299 22.41 6.48 -11.10
CA LYS A 299 22.06 7.89 -11.39
C LYS A 299 22.37 8.35 -12.81
N ALA A 300 23.15 7.61 -13.61
CA ALA A 300 23.58 8.06 -14.94
C ALA A 300 22.44 8.52 -15.84
N LEU A 301 21.35 7.75 -15.86
CA LEU A 301 20.19 8.04 -16.67
C LEU A 301 19.45 9.29 -16.15
N SER A 302 19.28 9.42 -14.83
CA SER A 302 18.66 10.59 -14.19
C SER A 302 19.48 11.86 -14.41
N MET A 303 20.81 11.78 -14.25
CA MET A 303 21.73 12.90 -14.48
C MET A 303 21.68 13.37 -15.92
N HIS A 304 21.74 12.45 -16.89
CA HIS A 304 21.69 12.82 -18.31
C HIS A 304 20.33 13.38 -18.73
N ALA A 305 19.22 12.85 -18.21
CA ALA A 305 17.90 13.42 -18.46
C ALA A 305 17.75 14.81 -17.82
N ASN A 306 18.37 15.06 -16.66
CA ASN A 306 18.41 16.38 -16.04
C ASN A 306 19.27 17.36 -16.85
N GLU A 307 20.41 16.96 -17.39
CA GLU A 307 21.22 17.80 -18.30
C GLU A 307 20.38 18.26 -19.50
N ALA A 308 19.64 17.33 -20.14
CA ALA A 308 18.73 17.66 -21.23
C ALA A 308 17.60 18.61 -20.78
N PHE A 309 17.03 18.39 -19.60
CA PHE A 309 15.99 19.26 -19.05
C PHE A 309 16.51 20.68 -18.73
N GLU A 310 17.73 20.81 -18.22
CA GLU A 310 18.31 22.11 -17.88
C GLU A 310 18.73 22.93 -19.13
N MET A 311 18.87 22.29 -20.30
CA MET A 311 19.10 22.98 -21.59
C MET A 311 17.85 23.70 -22.11
N LEU A 312 16.66 23.40 -21.59
CA LEU A 312 15.41 24.05 -22.01
C LEU A 312 15.25 25.44 -21.38
N SER A 313 14.53 26.32 -22.05
CA SER A 313 14.06 27.59 -21.47
C SER A 313 13.06 27.34 -20.32
N ASP A 314 12.89 28.30 -19.40
CA ASP A 314 11.98 28.14 -18.26
C ASP A 314 10.52 27.89 -18.67
N SER A 315 10.08 28.47 -19.80
CA SER A 315 8.78 28.17 -20.42
C SER A 315 8.73 26.72 -20.91
N ASN A 316 9.76 26.27 -21.65
CA ASN A 316 9.82 24.91 -22.19
C ASN A 316 9.99 23.84 -21.10
N LYS A 317 10.55 24.17 -19.92
CA LYS A 317 10.61 23.27 -18.77
C LYS A 317 9.22 22.91 -18.25
N MET A 318 8.28 23.86 -18.19
CA MET A 318 6.90 23.59 -17.79
C MET A 318 6.19 22.72 -18.82
N LEU A 319 6.36 23.02 -20.11
CA LEU A 319 5.79 22.23 -21.22
C LEU A 319 6.37 20.82 -21.28
N CYS A 320 7.67 20.67 -21.01
CA CYS A 320 8.36 19.38 -20.93
C CYS A 320 7.74 18.50 -19.84
N ARG A 321 7.46 19.06 -18.64
CA ARG A 321 6.76 18.33 -17.58
C ARG A 321 5.40 17.82 -18.06
N GLN A 322 4.61 18.65 -18.74
CA GLN A 322 3.29 18.26 -19.25
C GLN A 322 3.39 17.21 -20.36
N MET A 323 4.36 17.34 -21.26
CA MET A 323 4.63 16.38 -22.31
C MET A 323 4.96 15.00 -21.73
N PHE A 324 5.88 14.90 -20.77
CA PHE A 324 6.24 13.62 -20.15
C PHE A 324 5.11 13.02 -19.31
N LYS A 325 4.30 13.85 -18.62
CA LYS A 325 3.06 13.37 -17.97
C LYS A 325 2.11 12.75 -19.00
N ALA A 326 1.90 13.43 -20.13
CA ALA A 326 1.01 12.94 -21.18
C ALA A 326 1.49 11.64 -21.86
N LEU A 327 2.81 11.40 -21.87
CA LEU A 327 3.46 10.20 -22.42
C LEU A 327 3.53 9.01 -21.44
N THR A 328 3.05 9.19 -20.21
CA THR A 328 3.12 8.17 -19.15
C THR A 328 1.76 7.89 -18.54
N GLU A 329 1.59 6.69 -18.00
CA GLU A 329 0.42 6.28 -17.22
C GLU A 329 0.84 5.26 -16.17
N ILE A 330 0.06 5.05 -15.11
CA ILE A 330 0.29 3.96 -14.15
C ILE A 330 -0.65 2.80 -14.49
N GLY A 331 -0.07 1.63 -14.74
CA GLY A 331 -0.81 0.38 -14.99
C GLY A 331 -1.40 -0.23 -13.72
N ASN A 332 -2.18 -1.30 -13.89
CA ASN A 332 -2.85 -2.01 -12.77
C ASN A 332 -1.87 -2.63 -11.75
N ASP A 333 -0.63 -2.86 -12.15
CA ASP A 333 0.47 -3.35 -11.30
C ASP A 333 1.22 -2.22 -10.58
N ASN A 334 0.65 -1.00 -10.61
CA ASN A 334 1.23 0.22 -10.04
C ASN A 334 2.59 0.60 -10.66
N ARG A 335 2.92 0.08 -11.86
CA ARG A 335 4.12 0.43 -12.62
C ARG A 335 3.80 1.45 -13.71
N GLY A 336 4.75 2.35 -13.95
CA GLY A 336 4.68 3.28 -15.07
C GLY A 336 4.68 2.52 -16.40
N ILE A 337 3.62 2.70 -17.18
CA ILE A 337 3.48 2.23 -18.56
C ILE A 337 3.60 3.41 -19.53
N ARG A 338 4.05 3.12 -20.74
CA ARG A 338 4.20 4.11 -21.81
C ARG A 338 2.87 4.39 -22.49
N ARG A 339 2.61 5.66 -22.81
CA ARG A 339 1.42 6.10 -23.55
C ARG A 339 1.82 6.99 -24.74
N PRO A 340 2.11 6.40 -25.91
CA PRO A 340 2.47 7.17 -27.10
C PRO A 340 1.40 8.20 -27.48
N ALA A 341 1.82 9.37 -27.96
CA ALA A 341 0.92 10.44 -28.39
C ALA A 341 1.51 11.22 -29.57
N THR A 342 0.66 11.76 -30.44
CA THR A 342 1.12 12.61 -31.54
C THR A 342 1.55 13.99 -31.05
N ILE A 343 2.44 14.67 -31.77
CA ILE A 343 2.85 16.05 -31.45
C ILE A 343 1.63 16.99 -31.36
N LYS A 344 0.67 16.83 -32.26
CA LYS A 344 -0.59 17.59 -32.25
C LYS A 344 -1.41 17.36 -30.97
N GLU A 345 -1.50 16.13 -30.48
CA GLU A 345 -2.17 15.82 -29.22
C GLU A 345 -1.42 16.40 -28.03
N LEU A 346 -0.09 16.22 -27.99
CA LEU A 346 0.76 16.75 -26.93
C LEU A 346 0.66 18.27 -26.82
N ALA A 347 0.67 18.99 -27.95
CA ALA A 347 0.50 20.44 -27.99
C ALA A 347 -0.87 20.88 -27.44
N ARG A 348 -1.94 20.15 -27.79
CA ARG A 348 -3.29 20.42 -27.26
C ARG A 348 -3.41 20.15 -25.76
N ILE A 349 -2.83 19.05 -25.28
CA ILE A 349 -2.85 18.66 -23.88
C ILE A 349 -2.06 19.66 -23.02
N SER A 350 -0.89 20.08 -23.49
CA SER A 350 -0.05 21.03 -22.75
C SER A 350 -0.47 22.49 -22.92
N GLY A 351 -1.31 22.80 -23.91
CA GLY A 351 -1.63 24.17 -24.31
C GLY A 351 -0.48 24.89 -25.03
N ALA A 352 0.48 24.14 -25.58
CA ALA A 352 1.65 24.64 -26.29
C ALA A 352 1.42 24.77 -27.80
N THR A 353 2.36 25.42 -28.49
CA THR A 353 2.42 25.36 -29.95
C THR A 353 3.15 24.10 -30.42
N ILE A 354 2.88 23.67 -31.65
CA ILE A 354 3.56 22.50 -32.27
C ILE A 354 5.09 22.68 -32.30
N PRO A 355 5.64 23.86 -32.67
CA PRO A 355 7.08 24.13 -32.60
C PRO A 355 7.69 23.91 -31.22
N ASP A 356 7.02 24.34 -30.14
CA ASP A 356 7.54 24.19 -28.77
C ASP A 356 7.71 22.71 -28.40
N ILE A 357 6.75 21.86 -28.78
CA ILE A 357 6.82 20.41 -28.52
C ILE A 357 7.92 19.75 -29.37
N ILE A 358 8.11 20.20 -30.62
CA ILE A 358 9.21 19.72 -31.47
C ILE A 358 10.56 20.09 -30.86
N GLU A 359 10.74 21.33 -30.41
CA GLU A 359 11.96 21.80 -29.76
C GLU A 359 12.30 20.96 -28.52
N ILE A 360 11.32 20.71 -27.66
CA ILE A 360 11.49 19.85 -26.48
C ILE A 360 11.85 18.42 -26.90
N ALA A 361 11.11 17.83 -27.85
CA ALA A 361 11.36 16.48 -28.32
C ALA A 361 12.76 16.32 -28.93
N ASP A 362 13.24 17.32 -29.68
CA ASP A 362 14.57 17.36 -30.29
C ASP A 362 15.69 17.27 -29.25
N VAL A 363 15.58 17.98 -28.13
CA VAL A 363 16.56 17.93 -27.03
C VAL A 363 16.64 16.52 -26.39
N PHE A 364 15.51 15.83 -26.25
CA PHE A 364 15.45 14.50 -25.64
C PHE A 364 15.69 13.32 -26.61
N ARG A 365 15.81 13.58 -27.92
CA ARG A 365 16.01 12.56 -28.97
C ARG A 365 17.32 12.73 -29.78
N GLU A 366 18.12 13.75 -29.43
CA GLU A 366 19.44 14.04 -30.00
C GLU A 366 20.35 12.79 -30.02
N GLN A 367 21.36 12.77 -30.89
CA GLN A 367 22.34 11.68 -30.87
C GLN A 367 23.01 11.55 -29.49
N GLY A 368 23.06 10.34 -28.95
CA GLY A 368 23.48 10.07 -27.56
C GLY A 368 22.36 10.24 -26.52
N ARG A 369 21.31 11.01 -26.83
CA ARG A 369 20.10 11.22 -26.00
C ARG A 369 18.92 10.54 -26.66
N SER A 370 18.76 9.25 -26.44
CA SER A 370 17.63 8.48 -27.00
C SER A 370 16.52 8.27 -25.98
N PHE A 371 16.13 9.31 -25.24
CA PHE A 371 15.07 9.21 -24.21
C PHE A 371 13.68 9.12 -24.83
N VAL A 372 13.50 9.80 -25.95
CA VAL A 372 12.25 9.89 -26.69
C VAL A 372 12.43 9.34 -28.11
N SER A 373 11.41 8.68 -28.63
CA SER A 373 11.32 8.14 -29.97
C SER A 373 10.33 8.97 -30.81
N PRO A 374 10.56 9.17 -32.13
CA PRO A 374 11.62 8.57 -32.95
C PRO A 374 13.00 9.23 -32.78
N THR A 375 14.04 8.40 -32.64
CA THR A 375 15.43 8.82 -32.41
C THR A 375 16.11 9.34 -33.69
N GLY A 376 17.05 10.28 -33.55
CA GLY A 376 17.89 10.78 -34.63
C GLY A 376 17.35 12.04 -35.32
N ASN A 377 17.99 12.49 -36.39
CA ASN A 377 17.77 13.85 -36.94
C ASN A 377 16.64 13.95 -37.97
N LYS A 378 15.68 13.00 -37.99
CA LYS A 378 14.53 13.09 -38.90
C LYS A 378 13.63 14.26 -38.50
N GLN A 379 13.18 15.07 -39.46
CA GLN A 379 12.29 16.19 -39.19
C GLN A 379 10.95 15.69 -38.64
N LEU A 380 10.52 16.24 -37.50
CA LEU A 380 9.25 15.89 -36.87
C LEU A 380 8.10 16.67 -37.53
N GLN A 381 6.97 15.99 -37.74
CA GLN A 381 5.74 16.56 -38.27
C GLN A 381 4.62 16.51 -37.23
N SER A 382 3.54 17.25 -37.45
CA SER A 382 2.44 17.38 -36.48
C SER A 382 1.76 16.05 -36.09
N ASP A 383 1.75 15.08 -37.00
CA ASP A 383 1.19 13.74 -36.86
C ASP A 383 2.21 12.71 -36.37
N THR A 384 3.47 13.10 -36.18
CA THR A 384 4.50 12.20 -35.69
C THR A 384 4.17 11.75 -34.28
N VAL A 385 4.19 10.44 -34.07
CA VAL A 385 3.97 9.83 -32.75
C VAL A 385 5.25 9.90 -31.94
N ILE A 386 5.14 10.45 -30.75
CA ILE A 386 6.19 10.53 -29.76
C ILE A 386 5.95 9.49 -28.66
N ASP A 387 7.01 8.79 -28.26
CA ASP A 387 6.98 7.82 -27.16
C ASP A 387 8.28 7.86 -26.34
N ILE A 388 8.23 7.37 -25.11
CA ILE A 388 9.42 7.10 -24.30
C ILE A 388 10.13 5.86 -24.84
N SER A 389 11.42 5.99 -25.16
CA SER A 389 12.20 4.90 -25.76
C SER A 389 12.33 3.68 -24.85
N HIS A 390 12.39 3.88 -23.52
CA HIS A 390 12.46 2.76 -22.57
C HIS A 390 11.80 3.07 -21.22
N GLU A 391 11.07 2.09 -20.66
CA GLU A 391 10.35 2.21 -19.38
C GLU A 391 11.27 2.46 -18.18
N SER A 392 12.56 2.11 -18.29
CA SER A 392 13.57 2.41 -17.26
C SER A 392 13.70 3.90 -16.96
N LEU A 393 13.40 4.78 -17.93
CA LEU A 393 13.39 6.24 -17.72
C LEU A 393 12.40 6.64 -16.61
N MET A 394 11.21 6.03 -16.58
CA MET A 394 10.19 6.29 -15.56
C MET A 394 10.58 5.83 -14.16
N ARG A 395 11.54 4.90 -14.04
CA ARG A 395 11.98 4.35 -12.75
C ARG A 395 13.22 5.03 -12.20
N ILE A 396 14.09 5.52 -13.09
CA ILE A 396 15.38 6.07 -12.66
C ILE A 396 15.34 7.59 -12.62
N TRP A 397 14.70 8.24 -13.58
CA TRP A 397 14.69 9.71 -13.62
C TRP A 397 13.83 10.28 -12.48
N ASP A 398 14.48 10.96 -11.54
CA ASP A 398 13.85 11.39 -10.29
C ASP A 398 12.69 12.36 -10.52
N ARG A 399 12.83 13.27 -11.49
CA ARG A 399 11.76 14.20 -11.87
C ARG A 399 10.58 13.44 -12.48
N LEU A 400 10.83 12.50 -13.39
CA LEU A 400 9.76 11.75 -14.05
C LEU A 400 9.01 10.84 -13.08
N LYS A 401 9.69 10.21 -12.11
CA LYS A 401 9.02 9.46 -11.04
C LYS A 401 7.96 10.30 -10.33
N VAL A 402 8.32 11.52 -9.93
CA VAL A 402 7.39 12.45 -9.29
C VAL A 402 6.26 12.82 -10.26
N TRP A 403 6.58 13.15 -11.50
CA TRP A 403 5.57 13.55 -12.50
C TRP A 403 4.55 12.44 -12.79
N VAL A 404 5.00 11.18 -12.90
CA VAL A 404 4.13 10.01 -13.08
C VAL A 404 3.18 9.84 -11.90
N THR A 405 3.68 10.00 -10.67
CA THR A 405 2.83 9.90 -9.46
C THR A 405 1.82 11.04 -9.34
N GLU A 406 2.23 12.27 -9.67
CA GLU A 406 1.34 13.43 -9.70
C GLU A 406 0.25 13.29 -10.77
N GLU A 407 0.61 12.76 -11.94
CA GLU A 407 -0.32 12.50 -13.04
C GLU A 407 -1.35 11.45 -12.63
N ALA A 408 -0.91 10.34 -12.05
CA ALA A 408 -1.82 9.30 -11.56
C ALA A 408 -2.79 9.82 -10.49
N GLY A 409 -2.31 10.63 -9.54
CA GLY A 409 -3.17 11.29 -8.55
C GLY A 409 -4.18 12.24 -9.19
N SER A 410 -3.78 12.96 -10.23
CA SER A 410 -4.65 13.88 -10.97
C SER A 410 -5.73 13.13 -11.75
N VAL A 411 -5.36 12.04 -12.42
CA VAL A 411 -6.29 11.16 -13.14
C VAL A 411 -7.29 10.51 -12.17
N GLN A 412 -6.83 10.04 -11.01
CA GLN A 412 -7.71 9.43 -10.01
C GLN A 412 -8.70 10.45 -9.43
N MET A 413 -8.24 11.66 -9.11
CA MET A 413 -9.12 12.74 -8.63
C MET A 413 -10.18 13.07 -9.70
N TYR A 414 -9.76 13.23 -10.96
CA TYR A 414 -10.68 13.52 -12.05
C TYR A 414 -11.72 12.41 -12.28
N ARG A 415 -11.31 11.13 -12.27
CA ARG A 415 -12.24 10.00 -12.39
C ARG A 415 -13.29 10.00 -11.27
N ARG A 416 -12.86 10.18 -10.01
CA ARG A 416 -13.79 10.25 -8.87
C ARG A 416 -14.78 11.42 -9.00
N LEU A 417 -14.30 12.58 -9.45
CA LEU A 417 -15.13 13.76 -9.66
C LEU A 417 -16.13 13.53 -10.79
N ALA A 418 -15.71 12.91 -11.89
CA ALA A 418 -16.57 12.61 -13.02
C ALA A 418 -17.65 11.57 -12.68
N GLU A 419 -17.28 10.48 -11.99
CA GLU A 419 -18.24 9.48 -11.49
C GLU A 419 -19.26 10.11 -10.52
N SER A 420 -18.81 11.04 -9.67
CA SER A 420 -19.71 11.76 -8.75
C SER A 420 -20.66 12.69 -9.49
N ALA A 421 -20.17 13.39 -10.52
CA ALA A 421 -21.00 14.23 -11.38
C ALA A 421 -22.07 13.43 -12.12
N GLU A 422 -21.74 12.23 -12.64
CA GLU A 422 -22.72 11.33 -13.25
C GLU A 422 -23.76 10.84 -12.23
N ASN A 423 -23.31 10.41 -11.05
CA ASN A 423 -24.22 9.97 -9.99
C ASN A 423 -25.14 11.08 -9.50
N TYR A 424 -24.67 12.32 -9.46
CA TYR A 424 -25.48 13.50 -9.14
C TYR A 424 -26.56 13.76 -10.19
N GLN A 425 -26.23 13.67 -11.48
CA GLN A 425 -27.22 13.80 -12.55
C GLN A 425 -28.28 12.69 -12.52
N LEU A 426 -27.88 11.48 -12.11
CA LEU A 426 -28.79 10.35 -11.91
C LEU A 426 -29.60 10.44 -10.61
N GLY A 427 -29.39 11.47 -9.78
CA GLY A 427 -30.06 11.66 -8.49
C GLY A 427 -29.65 10.64 -7.42
N LYS A 428 -28.53 9.92 -7.61
CA LYS A 428 -28.04 8.86 -6.71
C LYS A 428 -27.11 9.39 -5.63
N ALA A 429 -26.50 10.55 -5.83
CA ALA A 429 -25.56 11.18 -4.90
C ALA A 429 -25.80 12.69 -4.82
N GLY A 430 -25.43 13.31 -3.70
CA GLY A 430 -25.43 14.77 -3.53
C GLY A 430 -24.11 15.41 -3.95
N LEU A 431 -24.03 16.74 -3.89
CA LEU A 431 -22.81 17.50 -4.15
C LEU A 431 -21.72 17.21 -3.11
N TRP A 432 -20.46 17.28 -3.52
CA TRP A 432 -19.31 17.12 -2.63
C TRP A 432 -19.26 18.24 -1.59
N GLN A 433 -18.93 17.87 -0.36
CA GLN A 433 -18.77 18.77 0.79
C GLN A 433 -17.30 18.79 1.26
N PRO A 434 -16.89 19.75 2.10
CA PRO A 434 -15.57 19.70 2.73
C PRO A 434 -15.39 18.41 3.55
N PRO A 435 -14.21 17.75 3.49
CA PRO A 435 -12.96 18.25 2.91
C PRO A 435 -12.76 17.94 1.41
N GLU A 436 -13.56 17.07 0.81
CA GLU A 436 -13.35 16.58 -0.57
C GLU A 436 -13.49 17.68 -1.61
N LEU A 437 -14.44 18.60 -1.42
CA LEU A 437 -14.61 19.78 -2.26
C LEU A 437 -13.33 20.63 -2.32
N PHE A 438 -12.67 20.88 -1.18
CA PHE A 438 -11.45 21.69 -1.14
C PHE A 438 -10.28 20.99 -1.82
N LEU A 439 -10.17 19.66 -1.69
CA LEU A 439 -9.16 18.89 -2.42
C LEU A 439 -9.38 18.98 -3.93
N ALA A 440 -10.63 18.92 -4.39
CA ALA A 440 -10.98 19.03 -5.81
C ALA A 440 -10.72 20.44 -6.37
N VAL A 441 -11.06 21.50 -5.62
CA VAL A 441 -10.80 22.89 -6.02
C VAL A 441 -9.29 23.16 -6.09
N ASN A 442 -8.53 22.79 -5.06
CA ASN A 442 -7.07 22.93 -5.06
C ASN A 442 -6.41 22.15 -6.19
N TRP A 443 -6.93 20.96 -6.50
CA TRP A 443 -6.50 20.18 -7.65
C TRP A 443 -6.77 20.90 -8.98
N ARG A 444 -7.99 21.42 -9.19
CA ARG A 444 -8.35 22.20 -10.40
C ARG A 444 -7.42 23.40 -10.60
N GLU A 445 -7.15 24.14 -9.52
CA GLU A 445 -6.29 25.34 -9.56
C GLU A 445 -4.81 25.02 -9.81
N SER A 446 -4.31 23.94 -9.22
CA SER A 446 -2.90 23.54 -9.34
C SER A 446 -2.58 22.83 -10.67
N GLN A 447 -3.48 21.97 -11.16
CA GLN A 447 -3.23 21.15 -12.35
C GLN A 447 -3.82 21.76 -13.63
N LYS A 448 -4.83 22.64 -13.53
CA LYS A 448 -5.51 23.30 -14.67
C LYS A 448 -5.85 22.31 -15.81
N PRO A 449 -6.63 21.26 -15.53
CA PRO A 449 -6.96 20.25 -16.53
C PRO A 449 -7.75 20.87 -17.69
N ASN A 450 -7.41 20.50 -18.92
CA ASN A 450 -8.17 20.89 -20.11
C ASN A 450 -8.99 19.71 -20.65
N ARG A 451 -9.90 20.03 -21.58
CA ARG A 451 -10.80 19.06 -22.20
C ARG A 451 -10.06 17.91 -22.89
N GLU A 452 -8.98 18.21 -23.60
CA GLU A 452 -8.22 17.23 -24.37
C GLU A 452 -7.48 16.25 -23.47
N TRP A 453 -6.95 16.71 -22.32
CA TRP A 453 -6.42 15.85 -21.27
C TRP A 453 -7.51 14.98 -20.65
N ALA A 454 -8.65 15.58 -20.28
CA ALA A 454 -9.71 14.90 -19.55
C ALA A 454 -10.36 13.76 -20.35
N ILE A 455 -10.65 13.97 -21.63
CA ILE A 455 -11.30 12.97 -22.52
C ILE A 455 -10.47 11.67 -22.60
N ARG A 456 -9.16 11.73 -22.39
CA ARG A 456 -8.28 10.56 -22.34
C ARG A 456 -8.57 9.62 -21.17
N HIS A 457 -9.27 10.09 -20.15
CA HIS A 457 -9.57 9.36 -18.92
C HIS A 457 -11.07 9.24 -18.65
N HIS A 458 -11.86 10.26 -18.98
CA HIS A 458 -13.32 10.27 -18.87
C HIS A 458 -13.95 11.29 -19.84
N ALA A 459 -15.05 10.94 -20.51
CA ALA A 459 -15.61 11.77 -21.59
C ALA A 459 -16.34 13.04 -21.09
N ALA A 460 -16.84 13.02 -19.85
CA ALA A 460 -17.76 14.02 -19.30
C ALA A 460 -17.08 15.29 -18.73
N PHE A 461 -16.12 15.91 -19.42
CA PHE A 461 -15.36 17.05 -18.88
C PHE A 461 -16.22 18.25 -18.46
N GLU A 462 -17.04 18.78 -19.37
CA GLU A 462 -17.87 19.96 -19.12
C GLU A 462 -18.82 19.73 -17.94
N GLN A 463 -19.46 18.55 -17.91
CA GLN A 463 -20.38 18.16 -16.85
C GLN A 463 -19.68 18.05 -15.49
N THR A 464 -18.47 17.50 -15.49
CA THR A 464 -17.65 17.35 -14.28
C THR A 464 -17.24 18.71 -13.71
N MET A 465 -16.84 19.64 -14.57
CA MET A 465 -16.47 21.00 -14.15
C MET A 465 -17.68 21.80 -13.66
N ALA A 466 -18.82 21.69 -14.34
CA ALA A 466 -20.07 22.32 -13.91
C ALA A 466 -20.55 21.78 -12.54
N TYR A 467 -20.41 20.47 -12.30
CA TYR A 467 -20.70 19.86 -11.01
C TYR A 467 -19.84 20.44 -9.88
N LEU A 468 -18.53 20.56 -10.11
CA LEU A 468 -17.59 21.12 -9.14
C LEU A 468 -17.88 22.60 -8.84
N GLU A 469 -18.18 23.38 -9.89
CA GLU A 469 -18.57 24.79 -9.74
C GLU A 469 -19.88 24.94 -8.97
N THR A 470 -20.88 24.08 -9.25
CA THR A 470 -22.14 24.06 -8.52
C THR A 470 -21.92 23.76 -7.03
N ALA A 471 -21.09 22.77 -6.72
CA ALA A 471 -20.73 22.43 -5.33
C ALA A 471 -20.02 23.60 -4.61
N GLU A 472 -19.14 24.32 -5.31
CA GLU A 472 -18.44 25.48 -4.77
C GLU A 472 -19.39 26.65 -4.48
N LEU A 473 -20.32 26.94 -5.41
CA LEU A 473 -21.32 27.99 -5.25
C LEU A 473 -22.29 27.69 -4.11
N GLU A 474 -22.77 26.46 -4.00
CA GLU A 474 -23.68 26.06 -2.93
C GLU A 474 -23.00 26.12 -1.56
N PHE A 475 -21.73 25.70 -1.47
CA PHE A 475 -20.95 25.82 -0.25
C PHE A 475 -20.80 27.29 0.19
N LYS A 476 -20.41 28.19 -0.73
CA LYS A 476 -20.31 29.63 -0.46
C LYS A 476 -21.65 30.22 0.01
N ALA A 477 -22.75 29.88 -0.67
CA ALA A 477 -24.08 30.33 -0.28
C ALA A 477 -24.51 29.81 1.09
N HIS A 478 -24.16 28.57 1.43
CA HIS A 478 -24.44 27.99 2.75
C HIS A 478 -23.63 28.68 3.86
N GLU A 479 -22.36 29.01 3.59
CA GLU A 479 -21.50 29.74 4.53
C GLU A 479 -22.01 31.16 4.79
N GLU A 480 -22.36 31.91 3.73
CA GLU A 480 -22.96 33.24 3.84
C GLU A 480 -24.28 33.21 4.63
N ASN A 481 -25.14 32.21 4.37
CA ASN A 481 -26.37 32.03 5.12
C ASN A 481 -26.13 31.73 6.60
N LYS A 482 -25.12 30.90 6.93
CA LYS A 482 -24.74 30.61 8.31
C LYS A 482 -24.26 31.87 9.04
N ILE A 483 -23.43 32.69 8.38
CA ILE A 483 -22.99 33.99 8.92
C ILE A 483 -24.19 34.93 9.12
N ARG A 484 -25.13 34.97 8.16
CA ARG A 484 -26.34 35.79 8.26
C ARG A 484 -27.23 35.36 9.44
N LEU A 485 -27.44 34.06 9.64
CA LEU A 485 -28.20 33.52 10.76
C LEU A 485 -27.53 33.83 12.11
N GLN A 486 -26.20 33.74 12.19
CA GLN A 486 -25.46 34.13 13.40
C GLN A 486 -25.64 35.63 13.72
N LYS A 487 -25.59 36.50 12.70
CA LYS A 487 -25.86 37.94 12.89
C LYS A 487 -27.29 38.20 13.39
N GLN A 488 -28.29 37.52 12.82
CA GLN A 488 -29.68 37.64 13.25
C GLN A 488 -29.90 37.12 14.68
N ALA A 489 -29.28 36.00 15.06
CA ALA A 489 -29.32 35.49 16.42
C ALA A 489 -28.70 36.47 17.42
N LEU A 490 -27.58 37.09 17.07
CA LEU A 490 -26.94 38.13 17.89
C LEU A 490 -27.84 39.36 18.07
N GLN A 491 -28.51 39.81 17.00
CA GLN A 491 -29.48 40.92 17.06
C GLN A 491 -30.67 40.59 17.97
N ARG A 492 -31.25 39.39 17.83
CA ARG A 492 -32.35 38.94 18.70
C ARG A 492 -31.92 38.89 20.17
N SER A 493 -30.71 38.39 20.46
CA SER A 493 -30.15 38.37 21.81
C SER A 493 -30.00 39.78 22.40
N ARG A 494 -29.53 40.75 21.60
CA ARG A 494 -29.44 42.17 22.02
C ARG A 494 -30.82 42.79 22.30
N ILE A 495 -31.81 42.53 21.43
CA ILE A 495 -33.18 43.02 21.62
C ILE A 495 -33.78 42.43 22.91
N PHE A 496 -33.60 41.13 23.13
CA PHE A 496 -34.06 40.45 24.33
C PHE A 496 -33.42 41.03 25.61
N ALA A 497 -32.13 41.33 25.59
CA ALA A 497 -31.44 41.98 26.70
C ALA A 497 -31.97 43.40 26.98
N MET A 498 -32.28 44.19 25.93
CA MET A 498 -32.88 45.52 26.09
C MET A 498 -34.29 45.45 26.69
N VAL A 499 -35.12 44.49 26.26
CA VAL A 499 -36.47 44.27 26.82
C VAL A 499 -36.41 43.89 28.30
N LEU A 500 -35.50 42.98 28.68
CA LEU A 500 -35.28 42.62 30.09
C LEU A 500 -34.80 43.82 30.92
N GLY A 501 -33.91 44.65 30.38
CA GLY A 501 -33.47 45.88 31.04
C GLY A 501 -34.60 46.88 31.27
N ALA A 502 -35.47 47.08 30.28
CA ALA A 502 -36.65 47.95 30.42
C ALA A 502 -37.67 47.39 31.44
N ALA A 503 -37.92 46.07 31.42
CA ALA A 503 -38.79 45.42 32.40
C ALA A 503 -38.27 45.56 33.84
N ALA A 504 -36.95 45.46 34.04
CA ALA A 504 -36.34 45.67 35.35
C ALA A 504 -36.52 47.12 35.86
N LEU A 505 -36.39 48.13 34.99
CA LEU A 505 -36.62 49.53 35.34
C LEU A 505 -38.09 49.80 35.68
N ILE A 506 -39.02 49.23 34.91
CA ILE A 506 -40.46 49.33 35.20
C ILE A 506 -40.77 48.68 36.55
N SER A 507 -40.21 47.50 36.82
CA SER A 507 -40.40 46.80 38.09
C SER A 507 -39.83 47.58 39.28
N LEU A 508 -38.70 48.27 39.10
CA LEU A 508 -38.13 49.17 40.10
C LEU A 508 -39.03 50.39 40.34
N GLY A 509 -39.62 50.95 39.28
CA GLY A 509 -40.61 52.02 39.37
C GLY A 509 -41.86 51.62 40.16
N PHE A 510 -42.42 50.42 39.90
CA PHE A 510 -43.53 49.88 40.68
C PHE A 510 -43.16 49.67 42.16
N LEU A 511 -41.93 49.26 42.44
CA LEU A 511 -41.45 49.04 43.80
C LEU A 511 -41.30 50.36 44.57
N LEU A 512 -40.79 51.40 43.93
CA LEU A 512 -40.73 52.76 44.50
C LEU A 512 -42.13 53.35 44.69
N TYR A 513 -43.03 53.16 43.73
CA TYR A 513 -44.43 53.61 43.82
C TYR A 513 -45.18 52.91 44.97
N SER A 514 -44.99 51.60 45.12
CA SER A 514 -45.53 50.83 46.25
C SER A 514 -45.01 51.34 47.59
N PHE A 515 -43.77 51.81 47.66
CA PHE A 515 -43.19 52.37 48.88
C PHE A 515 -43.81 53.73 49.22
N ALA A 516 -44.06 54.58 48.21
CA ALA A 516 -44.75 55.86 48.40
C ALA A 516 -46.20 55.67 48.89
N LEU A 517 -46.94 54.75 48.28
CA LEU A 517 -48.29 54.39 48.73
C LEU A 517 -48.32 53.87 50.18
N ARG A 518 -47.29 53.13 50.60
CA ARG A 518 -47.16 52.64 51.97
C ARG A 518 -46.99 53.79 52.97
N VAL A 519 -46.17 54.79 52.63
CA VAL A 519 -45.98 55.99 53.47
C VAL A 519 -47.28 56.79 53.59
N GLU A 520 -48.02 56.92 52.49
CA GLU A 520 -49.31 57.63 52.49
C GLU A 520 -50.39 56.89 53.28
N ALA A 521 -50.43 55.55 53.18
CA ALA A 521 -51.33 54.72 53.98
C ALA A 521 -51.03 54.78 55.50
N GLU A 522 -49.75 54.86 55.88
CA GLU A 522 -49.34 55.03 57.28
C GLU A 522 -49.80 56.39 57.84
N ASN A 523 -49.71 57.46 57.03
CA ASN A 523 -50.21 58.79 57.40
C ASN A 523 -51.74 58.82 57.54
N GLN A 524 -52.47 58.17 56.62
CA GLN A 524 -53.93 58.05 56.71
C GLN A 524 -54.37 57.23 57.92
N ARG A 525 -53.60 56.21 58.32
CA ARG A 525 -53.85 55.42 59.53
C ARG A 525 -53.75 56.26 60.80
N ILE A 526 -52.75 57.16 60.88
CA ILE A 526 -52.57 58.09 62.02
C ILE A 526 -53.72 59.10 62.10
N GLU A 527 -54.22 59.59 60.95
CA GLU A 527 -55.36 60.51 60.90
C GLU A 527 -56.69 59.80 61.28
N ALA A 528 -56.87 58.55 60.87
CA ALA A 528 -58.04 57.73 61.20
C ALA A 528 -58.12 57.37 62.70
N GLU A 529 -56.98 57.17 63.37
CA GLU A 529 -56.94 56.99 64.83
C GLU A 529 -57.33 58.27 65.59
N ARG A 530 -56.95 59.46 65.07
CA ARG A 530 -57.40 60.75 65.61
C ARG A 530 -58.89 61.00 65.40
N GLN A 531 -59.46 60.55 64.28
CA GLN A 531 -60.91 60.63 64.03
C GLN A 531 -61.71 59.64 64.88
N ARG A 532 -61.20 58.43 65.12
CA ARG A 532 -61.82 57.47 66.05
C ARG A 532 -61.91 58.00 67.47
N ALA A 533 -60.91 58.73 67.94
CA ALA A 533 -60.94 59.41 69.24
C ALA A 533 -62.00 60.53 69.33
N ARG A 534 -62.42 61.12 68.20
CA ARG A 534 -63.48 62.15 68.12
C ARG A 534 -64.88 61.57 67.84
N ALA A 535 -64.97 60.38 67.25
CA ALA A 535 -66.24 59.72 66.95
C ALA A 535 -66.89 59.07 68.18
N VAL A 536 -66.10 58.72 69.22
CA VAL A 536 -66.63 58.17 70.47
C VAL A 536 -67.40 59.22 71.28
N THR A 537 -67.10 60.51 71.12
CA THR A 537 -67.79 61.61 71.83
C THR A 537 -69.06 62.13 71.14
N GLN A 538 -69.38 61.70 69.90
CA GLN A 538 -70.62 62.09 69.18
C GLN A 538 -71.67 60.97 69.08
N SER A 539 -71.40 59.79 69.66
CA SER A 539 -72.31 58.63 69.59
C SER A 539 -73.53 58.68 70.53
N ALA A 540 -73.72 59.78 71.28
CA ALA A 540 -74.84 59.94 72.21
C ALA A 540 -76.07 60.67 71.62
N GLU A 541 -76.06 61.07 70.35
CA GLU A 541 -77.11 61.95 69.79
C GLU A 541 -77.83 61.40 68.53
N ALA A 542 -77.44 60.22 68.05
CA ALA A 542 -77.96 59.62 66.81
C ALA A 542 -78.97 58.47 67.01
N GLU A 543 -79.70 58.46 68.13
CA GLU A 543 -80.71 57.43 68.44
C GLU A 543 -82.16 57.95 68.36
N LYS A 544 -82.41 59.09 67.68
CA LYS A 544 -83.75 59.70 67.63
C LYS A 544 -84.46 59.75 66.28
N GLN A 545 -83.90 59.24 65.18
CA GLN A 545 -84.55 59.36 63.87
C GLN A 545 -84.36 58.12 62.97
N ARG A 546 -84.98 57.01 63.37
CA ARG A 546 -85.22 55.85 62.49
C ARG A 546 -86.62 55.31 62.68
N THR A 547 -87.61 56.13 62.34
CA THR A 547 -88.96 55.67 62.00
C THR A 547 -89.29 56.23 60.63
N ILE A 548 -89.98 55.41 59.83
CA ILE A 548 -90.41 55.59 58.43
C ILE A 548 -89.47 54.91 57.42
N ALA A 549 -89.73 53.63 57.16
CA ALA A 549 -90.12 53.14 55.83
C ALA A 549 -90.24 51.60 55.84
N GLU A 550 -91.42 51.10 56.24
CA GLU A 550 -91.90 49.73 55.94
C GLU A 550 -92.79 49.81 54.68
N GLU A 551 -92.38 49.14 53.61
CA GLU A 551 -92.87 47.83 53.13
C GLU A 551 -94.15 47.91 52.28
N LYS A 552 -94.03 47.49 51.00
CA LYS A 552 -95.14 47.32 50.04
C LYS A 552 -95.27 45.86 49.65
N SER A 553 -96.51 45.39 49.71
CA SER A 553 -96.98 44.01 49.58
C SER A 553 -97.37 43.60 48.16
N ASP A 554 -97.40 42.28 47.97
CA ASP A 554 -97.85 41.52 46.80
C ASP A 554 -99.37 41.17 46.78
N TYR A 555 -99.80 40.69 45.61
CA TYR A 555 -100.91 39.75 45.31
C TYR A 555 -102.35 40.32 45.16
N ALA A 556 -102.91 40.53 43.97
CA ALA A 556 -103.39 39.56 42.95
C ALA A 556 -104.58 38.69 43.41
N VAL A 557 -105.80 38.99 42.95
CA VAL A 557 -106.79 38.03 42.38
C VAL A 557 -107.95 38.85 41.78
N THR A 558 -107.94 39.00 40.46
CA THR A 558 -109.18 39.03 39.64
C THR A 558 -108.87 38.37 38.30
N LYS A 559 -108.50 37.08 38.37
CA LYS A 559 -108.51 36.13 37.25
C LYS A 559 -109.97 35.80 36.89
N SER A 560 -110.58 36.64 36.05
CA SER A 560 -111.83 36.26 35.37
C SER A 560 -111.78 36.49 33.85
N ASN A 561 -110.69 37.07 33.34
CA ASN A 561 -110.52 37.38 31.90
C ASN A 561 -109.57 36.40 31.17
N GLU A 562 -109.28 35.24 31.76
CA GLU A 562 -108.26 34.31 31.23
C GLU A 562 -108.76 33.27 30.22
N ALA A 563 -110.05 32.94 30.18
CA ALA A 563 -110.53 31.84 29.35
C ALA A 563 -110.49 32.11 27.84
N GLU A 564 -110.56 33.38 27.40
CA GLU A 564 -110.57 33.72 25.97
C GLU A 564 -109.16 33.94 25.39
N ARG A 565 -108.17 34.19 26.26
CA ARG A 565 -106.75 34.28 25.87
C ARG A 565 -106.10 32.91 25.66
N GLU A 566 -106.58 31.86 26.34
CA GLU A 566 -105.99 30.52 26.23
C GLU A 566 -106.25 29.84 24.87
N ARG A 567 -107.40 30.13 24.23
CA ARG A 567 -107.74 29.49 22.95
C ARG A 567 -106.84 29.95 21.78
N LYS A 568 -106.45 31.23 21.76
CA LYS A 568 -105.46 31.76 20.80
C LYS A 568 -104.01 31.38 21.14
N LYS A 569 -103.73 30.96 22.37
CA LYS A 569 -102.43 30.42 22.80
C LYS A 569 -102.24 28.98 22.31
N ALA A 570 -103.27 28.15 22.39
CA ALA A 570 -103.21 26.74 21.99
C ALA A 570 -102.93 26.52 20.49
N GLU A 571 -103.46 27.37 19.60
CA GLU A 571 -103.17 27.30 18.16
C GLU A 571 -101.73 27.73 17.84
N ARG A 572 -101.21 28.77 18.51
CA ARG A 572 -99.80 29.19 18.37
C ARG A 572 -98.83 28.17 18.98
N GLU A 573 -99.21 27.49 20.05
CA GLU A 573 -98.39 26.43 20.65
C GLU A 573 -98.27 25.20 19.75
N LYS A 574 -99.32 24.85 19.00
CA LYS A 574 -99.26 23.74 18.04
C LYS A 574 -98.37 24.05 16.84
N GLU A 575 -98.40 25.28 16.34
CA GLU A 575 -97.54 25.75 15.25
C GLU A 575 -96.07 25.86 15.70
N ASN A 576 -95.83 26.36 16.91
CA ASN A 576 -94.50 26.39 17.53
C ASN A 576 -93.97 24.97 17.83
N ALA A 577 -94.82 24.03 18.25
CA ALA A 577 -94.40 22.64 18.50
C ALA A 577 -93.92 21.94 17.22
N LEU A 578 -94.55 22.23 16.06
CA LEU A 578 -94.16 21.67 14.76
C LEU A 578 -92.85 22.25 14.23
N LEU A 579 -92.66 23.56 14.41
CA LEU A 579 -91.38 24.22 14.13
C LEU A 579 -90.25 23.68 15.03
N GLN A 580 -90.56 23.46 16.31
CA GLN A 580 -89.59 22.94 17.28
C GLN A 580 -89.23 21.47 17.03
N GLU A 581 -90.14 20.66 16.50
CA GLU A 581 -89.85 19.29 16.03
C GLU A 581 -88.91 19.32 14.81
N GLN A 582 -89.12 20.23 13.85
CA GLN A 582 -88.24 20.39 12.70
C GLN A 582 -86.84 20.89 13.09
N GLU A 583 -86.76 21.86 14.01
CA GLU A 583 -85.48 22.31 14.56
C GLU A 583 -84.76 21.22 15.37
N SER A 584 -85.50 20.43 16.16
CA SER A 584 -84.94 19.29 16.90
C SER A 584 -84.35 18.24 15.96
N LYS A 585 -85.05 17.89 14.87
CA LYS A 585 -84.54 16.98 13.84
C LYS A 585 -83.31 17.55 13.12
N ARG A 586 -83.31 18.84 12.82
CA ARG A 586 -82.16 19.52 12.19
C ARG A 586 -80.94 19.55 13.13
N ASN A 587 -81.15 19.82 14.41
CA ASN A 587 -80.11 19.81 15.44
C ASN A 587 -79.58 18.41 15.73
N ALA A 588 -80.44 17.38 15.72
CA ALA A 588 -80.02 15.98 15.84
C ALA A 588 -79.15 15.55 14.65
N ASN A 589 -79.49 15.98 13.43
CA ASN A 589 -78.69 15.72 12.23
C ASN A 589 -77.35 16.46 12.27
N LEU A 590 -77.32 17.71 12.73
CA LEU A 590 -76.09 18.48 12.95
C LEU A 590 -75.20 17.84 14.02
N ALA A 591 -75.77 17.37 15.12
CA ALA A 591 -75.04 16.67 16.17
C ALA A 591 -74.45 15.34 15.68
N ASN A 592 -75.18 14.58 14.86
CA ASN A 592 -74.68 13.36 14.23
C ASN A 592 -73.54 13.64 13.23
N ALA A 593 -73.65 14.70 12.42
CA ALA A 593 -72.59 15.12 11.52
C ALA A 593 -71.33 15.57 12.29
N GLN A 594 -71.50 16.32 13.38
CA GLN A 594 -70.39 16.72 14.26
C GLN A 594 -69.73 15.53 14.96
N ARG A 595 -70.52 14.54 15.40
CA ARG A 595 -70.00 13.31 15.99
C ARG A 595 -69.15 12.52 14.99
N LEU A 596 -69.59 12.39 13.73
CA LEU A 596 -68.81 11.73 12.68
C LEU A 596 -67.47 12.45 12.40
N ILE A 597 -67.48 13.79 12.39
CA ILE A 597 -66.26 14.59 12.23
C ILE A 597 -65.34 14.42 13.45
N ALA A 598 -65.89 14.36 14.67
CA ALA A 598 -65.13 14.12 15.88
C ALA A 598 -64.49 12.73 15.90
N ASP A 599 -65.21 11.70 15.47
CA ASP A 599 -64.69 10.34 15.34
C ASP A 599 -63.58 10.25 14.29
N GLN A 600 -63.72 10.94 13.15
CA GLN A 600 -62.67 11.01 12.13
C GLN A 600 -61.41 11.71 12.66
N LYS A 601 -61.57 12.87 13.31
CA LYS A 601 -60.45 13.58 13.96
C LYS A 601 -59.79 12.75 15.06
N SER A 602 -60.55 11.95 15.82
CA SER A 602 -60.00 11.04 16.83
C SER A 602 -59.12 9.97 16.19
N ARG A 603 -59.55 9.38 15.07
CA ARG A 603 -58.74 8.38 14.33
C ARG A 603 -57.46 8.99 13.75
N GLU A 604 -57.53 10.22 13.24
CA GLU A 604 -56.36 10.96 12.74
C GLU A 604 -55.39 11.30 13.87
N ALA A 605 -55.91 11.69 15.05
CA ALA A 605 -55.11 11.91 16.25
C ALA A 605 -54.43 10.61 16.74
N ASP A 606 -55.13 9.48 16.72
CA ASP A 606 -54.56 8.17 17.07
C ASP A 606 -53.47 7.73 16.09
N SER A 607 -53.66 7.95 14.78
CA SER A 607 -52.60 7.66 13.80
C SER A 607 -51.39 8.56 13.98
N SER A 608 -51.62 9.84 14.29
CA SER A 608 -50.57 10.82 14.56
C SER A 608 -49.79 10.47 15.83
N ALA A 609 -50.47 10.00 16.87
CA ALA A 609 -49.86 9.53 18.11
C ALA A 609 -48.96 8.28 17.89
N LYS A 610 -49.39 7.35 17.03
CA LYS A 610 -48.58 6.18 16.64
C LYS A 610 -47.33 6.55 15.83
N ILE A 611 -47.45 7.55 14.96
CA ILE A 611 -46.31 8.09 14.19
C ILE A 611 -45.33 8.80 15.14
N ALA A 612 -45.84 9.64 16.04
CA ALA A 612 -45.02 10.37 17.02
C ALA A 612 -44.26 9.42 17.98
N THR A 613 -44.90 8.35 18.45
CA THR A 613 -44.24 7.32 19.27
C THR A 613 -43.16 6.57 18.49
N SER A 614 -43.42 6.21 17.23
CA SER A 614 -42.41 5.59 16.35
C SER A 614 -41.21 6.51 16.09
N GLN A 615 -41.46 7.80 15.84
CA GLN A 615 -40.40 8.80 15.67
C GLN A 615 -39.61 9.04 16.96
N SER A 616 -40.27 9.02 18.13
CA SER A 616 -39.61 9.13 19.44
C SER A 616 -38.66 7.96 19.70
N ILE A 617 -39.07 6.73 19.39
CA ILE A 617 -38.21 5.54 19.52
C ILE A 617 -36.99 5.65 18.59
N LEU A 618 -37.21 6.08 17.34
CA LEU A 618 -36.13 6.25 16.37
C LEU A 618 -35.16 7.37 16.76
N ALA A 619 -35.66 8.47 17.33
CA ALA A 619 -34.83 9.54 17.87
C ALA A 619 -34.00 9.06 19.08
N ARG A 620 -34.58 8.24 19.96
CA ARG A 620 -33.85 7.63 21.09
C ARG A 620 -32.72 6.71 20.62
N LEU A 621 -33.00 5.83 19.65
CA LEU A 621 -31.97 4.95 19.08
C LEU A 621 -30.83 5.75 18.43
N LYS A 622 -31.16 6.81 17.69
CA LYS A 622 -30.15 7.72 17.12
C LYS A 622 -29.34 8.45 18.19
N SER A 623 -29.96 8.85 19.30
CA SER A 623 -29.25 9.45 20.44
C SER A 623 -28.29 8.45 21.10
N GLU A 624 -28.72 7.21 21.32
CA GLU A 624 -27.87 6.15 21.86
C GLU A 624 -26.69 5.83 20.94
N GLU A 625 -26.91 5.82 19.62
CA GLU A 625 -25.86 5.64 18.62
C GLU A 625 -24.89 6.84 18.57
N ALA A 626 -25.41 8.06 18.68
CA ALA A 626 -24.60 9.28 18.78
C ALA A 626 -23.74 9.27 20.06
N ASP A 627 -24.28 8.83 21.19
CA ASP A 627 -23.55 8.70 22.45
C ASP A 627 -22.43 7.65 22.35
N ARG A 628 -22.70 6.50 21.71
CA ARG A 628 -21.67 5.48 21.45
C ARG A 628 -20.57 6.03 20.55
N SER A 629 -20.95 6.72 19.48
CA SER A 629 -20.01 7.34 18.54
C SER A 629 -19.17 8.42 19.19
N ALA A 630 -19.76 9.24 20.06
CA ALA A 630 -19.05 10.25 20.84
C ALA A 630 -18.04 9.63 21.82
N LYS A 631 -18.43 8.57 22.54
CA LYS A 631 -17.52 7.82 23.43
C LYS A 631 -16.36 7.19 22.64
N GLN A 632 -16.64 6.63 21.45
CA GLN A 632 -15.63 6.06 20.58
C GLN A 632 -14.68 7.12 20.01
N ALA A 633 -15.19 8.30 19.63
CA ALA A 633 -14.37 9.42 19.19
C ALA A 633 -13.42 9.91 20.29
N VAL A 634 -13.90 10.00 21.54
CA VAL A 634 -13.05 10.35 22.69
C VAL A 634 -11.98 9.28 22.93
N LYS A 635 -12.35 7.98 22.88
CA LYS A 635 -11.40 6.86 23.02
C LYS A 635 -10.28 6.96 21.97
N LEU A 636 -10.63 7.09 20.68
CA LEU A 636 -9.66 7.21 19.59
C LEU A 636 -8.77 8.44 19.71
N ARG A 637 -9.35 9.58 20.12
CA ARG A 637 -8.60 10.81 20.37
C ARG A 637 -7.55 10.59 21.46
N MET A 638 -7.91 9.96 22.58
CA MET A 638 -6.99 9.75 23.70
C MET A 638 -5.89 8.73 23.38
N LEU A 639 -6.20 7.69 22.59
CA LEU A 639 -5.17 6.77 22.07
C LEU A 639 -4.18 7.48 21.14
N SER A 640 -4.65 8.43 20.32
CA SER A 640 -3.78 9.27 19.49
C SER A 640 -2.85 10.16 20.33
N VAL A 641 -3.38 10.77 21.41
CA VAL A 641 -2.57 11.53 22.36
C VAL A 641 -1.51 10.63 23.02
N ALA A 642 -1.88 9.43 23.46
CA ALA A 642 -0.94 8.47 24.03
C ALA A 642 0.22 8.14 23.07
N ARG A 643 -0.07 7.84 21.80
CA ARG A 643 0.96 7.60 20.77
C ARG A 643 1.84 8.82 20.55
N SER A 644 1.26 10.01 20.47
CA SER A 644 2.03 11.26 20.33
C SER A 644 3.00 11.46 21.49
N MET A 645 2.57 11.18 22.73
CA MET A 645 3.43 11.25 23.91
C MET A 645 4.57 10.22 23.85
N ALA A 646 4.28 8.99 23.42
CA ALA A 646 5.29 7.95 23.26
C ALA A 646 6.36 8.31 22.22
N VAL A 647 5.96 8.83 21.05
CA VAL A 647 6.90 9.31 20.03
C VAL A 647 7.75 10.47 20.55
N LYS A 648 7.14 11.44 21.25
CA LYS A 648 7.88 12.56 21.85
C LYS A 648 8.87 12.09 22.93
N SER A 649 8.52 11.09 23.74
CA SER A 649 9.43 10.48 24.72
C SER A 649 10.71 9.98 24.05
N LEU A 650 10.61 9.33 22.89
CA LEU A 650 11.77 8.83 22.14
C LEU A 650 12.66 9.96 21.58
N GLN A 651 12.10 11.15 21.34
CA GLN A 651 12.85 12.31 20.84
C GLN A 651 13.60 13.06 21.96
N ILE A 652 13.16 12.92 23.21
CA ILE A 652 13.81 13.57 24.36
C ILE A 652 14.94 12.69 24.88
N THR A 653 16.17 13.03 24.56
CA THR A 653 17.37 12.25 24.98
C THR A 653 18.16 12.91 26.11
N GLN A 654 18.02 14.24 26.28
CA GLN A 654 18.79 14.99 27.28
C GLN A 654 18.20 14.90 28.68
N ASN A 655 16.87 14.90 28.80
CA ASN A 655 16.17 14.83 30.08
C ASN A 655 15.52 13.46 30.27
N LYS A 656 16.27 12.55 30.89
CA LYS A 656 15.86 11.16 31.12
C LYS A 656 14.59 11.03 31.99
N GLU A 657 14.41 11.93 32.94
CA GLU A 657 13.25 11.93 33.83
C GLU A 657 11.98 12.35 33.08
N LEU A 658 12.05 13.43 32.28
CA LEU A 658 10.93 13.86 31.43
C LEU A 658 10.60 12.81 30.35
N GLN A 659 11.62 12.20 29.75
CA GLN A 659 11.46 11.08 28.82
C GLN A 659 10.65 9.94 29.46
N ALA A 660 11.01 9.54 30.68
CA ALA A 660 10.33 8.49 31.43
C ALA A 660 8.89 8.86 31.83
N LEU A 661 8.65 10.12 32.21
CA LEU A 661 7.30 10.62 32.51
C LEU A 661 6.38 10.52 31.29
N LEU A 662 6.86 10.92 30.11
CA LEU A 662 6.10 10.81 28.86
C LEU A 662 5.82 9.36 28.49
N ALA A 663 6.80 8.47 28.61
CA ALA A 663 6.64 7.05 28.30
C ALA A 663 5.68 6.33 29.25
N TYR A 664 5.75 6.60 30.55
CA TYR A 664 4.80 5.97 31.47
C TYR A 664 3.39 6.56 31.32
N GLN A 665 3.27 7.86 31.11
CA GLN A 665 1.96 8.49 30.94
C GLN A 665 1.29 8.09 29.61
N SER A 666 2.06 7.90 28.53
CA SER A 666 1.54 7.32 27.29
C SER A 666 1.00 5.90 27.52
N PHE A 667 1.74 5.05 28.23
CA PHE A 667 1.29 3.71 28.61
C PHE A 667 0.02 3.74 29.47
N LYS A 668 -0.05 4.66 30.46
CA LYS A 668 -1.22 4.83 31.34
C LYS A 668 -2.47 5.20 30.54
N PHE A 669 -2.38 6.17 29.62
CA PHE A 669 -3.49 6.53 28.74
C PHE A 669 -3.87 5.40 27.79
N ASN A 670 -2.89 4.71 27.21
CA ASN A 670 -3.16 3.56 26.35
C ASN A 670 -3.96 2.48 27.10
N ARG A 671 -3.58 2.16 28.35
CA ARG A 671 -4.31 1.24 29.22
C ARG A 671 -5.71 1.75 29.59
N GLN A 672 -5.84 3.01 29.97
CA GLN A 672 -7.11 3.62 30.40
C GLN A 672 -8.16 3.62 29.28
N PHE A 673 -7.72 3.80 28.04
CA PHE A 673 -8.58 3.83 26.87
C PHE A 673 -8.50 2.54 26.05
N GLU A 674 -8.14 1.41 26.68
CA GLU A 674 -8.18 0.06 26.08
C GLU A 674 -7.48 -0.05 24.71
N GLY A 675 -6.31 0.58 24.57
CA GLY A 675 -5.45 0.44 23.41
C GLY A 675 -4.64 -0.86 23.45
N SER A 676 -4.11 -1.27 22.29
CA SER A 676 -3.30 -2.49 22.19
C SER A 676 -2.02 -2.38 23.01
N LEU A 677 -1.65 -3.47 23.69
CA LEU A 677 -0.41 -3.56 24.46
C LEU A 677 0.82 -3.78 23.57
N PHE A 678 0.60 -4.15 22.31
CA PHE A 678 1.64 -4.37 21.31
C PHE A 678 1.70 -3.20 20.32
N ASP A 679 1.31 -2.00 20.75
CA ASP A 679 1.54 -0.79 19.99
C ASP A 679 3.05 -0.46 19.99
N ASN A 680 3.67 -0.45 18.81
CA ASN A 680 5.12 -0.27 18.65
C ASN A 680 5.63 1.01 19.32
N ASP A 681 4.90 2.12 19.20
CA ASP A 681 5.34 3.41 19.74
C ASP A 681 5.31 3.40 21.26
N ILE A 682 4.20 2.91 21.85
CA ILE A 682 4.06 2.77 23.30
C ILE A 682 5.15 1.84 23.85
N HIS A 683 5.32 0.66 23.22
CA HIS A 683 6.31 -0.32 23.66
C HIS A 683 7.73 0.20 23.61
N ASN A 684 8.13 0.80 22.49
CA ASN A 684 9.45 1.38 22.33
C ASN A 684 9.67 2.54 23.31
N SER A 685 8.68 3.41 23.53
CA SER A 685 8.82 4.51 24.49
C SER A 685 9.12 4.02 25.91
N VAL A 686 8.39 3.02 26.39
CA VAL A 686 8.60 2.43 27.73
C VAL A 686 9.95 1.71 27.80
N TYR A 687 10.28 0.88 26.80
CA TYR A 687 11.52 0.12 26.75
C TYR A 687 12.76 1.03 26.73
N TYR A 688 12.83 1.98 25.79
CA TYR A 688 13.98 2.86 25.65
C TYR A 688 14.12 3.84 26.83
N SER A 689 13.02 4.28 27.43
CA SER A 689 13.06 5.12 28.62
C SER A 689 13.60 4.38 29.84
N LEU A 690 13.15 3.13 30.06
CA LEU A 690 13.69 2.32 31.15
C LEU A 690 15.18 2.05 30.94
N LYS A 691 15.58 1.70 29.71
CA LYS A 691 16.98 1.51 29.34
C LYS A 691 17.83 2.75 29.61
N ALA A 692 17.31 3.95 29.31
CA ALA A 692 18.03 5.19 29.54
C ALA A 692 18.20 5.53 31.04
N LEU A 693 17.21 5.18 31.87
CA LEU A 693 17.22 5.41 33.32
C LEU A 693 18.04 4.38 34.10
N SER A 694 17.92 3.09 33.77
CA SER A 694 18.53 2.00 34.52
C SER A 694 19.09 0.93 33.58
N GLU A 695 20.39 1.02 33.30
CA GLU A 695 21.10 -0.06 32.57
C GLU A 695 21.15 -1.36 33.38
N LYS A 696 21.07 -1.30 34.72
CA LYS A 696 21.11 -2.47 35.59
C LYS A 696 19.90 -3.39 35.42
N ASP A 697 18.75 -2.84 35.04
CA ASP A 697 17.52 -3.62 34.84
C ASP A 697 17.46 -4.33 33.47
N MET A 698 18.37 -3.98 32.55
CA MET A 698 18.57 -4.65 31.26
C MET A 698 19.73 -5.63 31.37
N LEU A 699 19.48 -6.76 32.06
CA LEU A 699 20.51 -7.75 32.39
C LEU A 699 21.14 -8.35 31.12
N LYS A 700 22.33 -7.83 30.77
CA LYS A 700 23.17 -8.31 29.68
C LYS A 700 24.49 -8.79 30.26
N ARG A 701 24.87 -10.02 29.95
CA ARG A 701 26.05 -10.67 30.52
C ARG A 701 26.82 -11.45 29.46
N GLU A 702 28.14 -11.40 29.57
CA GLU A 702 29.01 -12.28 28.79
C GLU A 702 28.94 -13.69 29.38
N VAL A 703 28.44 -14.64 28.59
CA VAL A 703 28.31 -16.04 29.01
C VAL A 703 29.36 -16.88 28.30
N HIS A 704 29.70 -16.57 27.04
CA HIS A 704 30.74 -17.26 26.27
C HIS A 704 31.77 -16.26 25.74
N ALA A 705 33.01 -16.72 25.53
CA ALA A 705 34.07 -15.91 24.94
C ALA A 705 33.93 -15.74 23.41
N ASP A 706 33.06 -16.54 22.80
CA ASP A 706 32.71 -16.52 21.37
C ASP A 706 31.19 -16.75 21.24
N ALA A 707 30.66 -16.74 20.02
CA ALA A 707 29.24 -16.81 19.70
C ALA A 707 28.44 -17.85 20.51
N VAL A 708 27.37 -17.40 21.16
CA VAL A 708 26.38 -18.28 21.79
C VAL A 708 25.49 -18.82 20.68
N ARG A 709 25.74 -20.05 20.24
CA ARG A 709 25.08 -20.62 19.05
C ARG A 709 23.66 -21.04 19.32
N THR A 710 23.39 -21.45 20.54
CA THR A 710 22.09 -21.99 20.93
C THR A 710 21.84 -21.80 22.41
N ILE A 711 20.56 -21.62 22.75
CA ILE A 711 20.08 -21.48 24.11
C ILE A 711 18.76 -22.24 24.29
N GLN A 712 18.63 -22.95 25.41
CA GLN A 712 17.42 -23.66 25.78
C GLN A 712 17.07 -23.40 27.24
N PHE A 713 15.80 -23.15 27.53
CA PHE A 713 15.28 -23.09 28.89
C PHE A 713 14.81 -24.48 29.33
N LEU A 714 15.14 -24.83 30.58
CA LEU A 714 14.81 -26.08 31.25
C LEU A 714 13.73 -25.81 32.31
N PRO A 715 12.46 -26.18 32.05
CA PRO A 715 11.35 -25.79 32.91
C PRO A 715 11.33 -26.49 34.28
N LYS A 716 11.84 -27.73 34.41
CA LYS A 716 11.82 -28.46 35.70
C LYS A 716 12.88 -27.90 36.66
N SER A 717 14.11 -27.73 36.18
CA SER A 717 15.21 -27.15 36.96
C SER A 717 15.14 -25.62 37.08
N LYS A 718 14.37 -24.95 36.20
CA LYS A 718 14.36 -23.49 36.00
C LYS A 718 15.74 -22.92 35.66
N THR A 719 16.52 -23.67 34.89
CA THR A 719 17.83 -23.24 34.40
C THR A 719 17.83 -22.99 32.90
N ILE A 720 18.84 -22.29 32.41
CA ILE A 720 19.15 -22.21 30.98
C ILE A 720 20.39 -23.02 30.68
N VAL A 721 20.43 -23.60 29.49
CA VAL A 721 21.63 -24.21 28.92
C VAL A 721 22.02 -23.47 27.67
N THR A 722 23.29 -23.08 27.58
CA THR A 722 23.89 -22.43 26.42
C THR A 722 25.07 -23.24 25.92
N ALA A 723 25.23 -23.30 24.59
CA ALA A 723 26.41 -23.85 23.95
C ALA A 723 27.03 -22.81 23.02
N GLY A 724 28.34 -22.64 23.12
CA GLY A 724 29.07 -21.61 22.38
C GLY A 724 30.14 -22.16 21.46
N ALA A 725 30.58 -21.30 20.55
CA ALA A 725 31.72 -21.54 19.67
C ALA A 725 33.06 -21.59 20.43
N ASP A 726 33.09 -21.20 21.71
CA ASP A 726 34.25 -21.37 22.59
C ASP A 726 34.45 -22.81 23.11
N GLY A 727 33.60 -23.74 22.65
CA GLY A 727 33.66 -25.17 22.99
C GLY A 727 33.16 -25.53 24.38
N LYS A 728 32.57 -24.56 25.08
CA LYS A 728 31.97 -24.75 26.40
C LYS A 728 30.46 -24.87 26.29
N ILE A 729 29.91 -25.65 27.23
CA ILE A 729 28.50 -25.75 27.54
C ILE A 729 28.32 -25.20 28.94
N ARG A 730 27.29 -24.39 29.12
CA ARG A 730 27.05 -23.65 30.35
C ARG A 730 25.62 -23.84 30.77
N ILE A 731 25.43 -24.22 32.03
CA ILE A 731 24.11 -24.33 32.65
C ILE A 731 24.04 -23.32 33.77
N GLY A 732 22.95 -22.56 33.86
CA GLY A 732 22.77 -21.65 34.99
C GLY A 732 21.34 -21.29 35.34
N SER A 733 21.14 -20.93 36.61
CA SER A 733 19.83 -20.57 37.16
C SER A 733 19.32 -19.23 36.63
N LEU A 734 18.00 -19.15 36.43
CA LEU A 734 17.30 -17.97 35.95
C LEU A 734 16.87 -16.97 37.05
N THR A 735 17.65 -16.81 38.12
CA THR A 735 17.31 -15.89 39.21
C THR A 735 18.06 -14.56 39.07
N ASP A 736 17.41 -13.55 38.47
CA ASP A 736 17.74 -12.10 38.42
C ASP A 736 19.21 -11.65 38.29
N SER A 737 20.15 -12.54 38.01
CA SER A 737 21.59 -12.25 38.12
C SER A 737 22.50 -13.21 37.32
N LEU A 738 21.95 -14.24 36.65
CA LEU A 738 22.73 -15.23 35.87
C LEU A 738 23.91 -15.81 36.68
N THR A 739 23.75 -16.08 37.97
CA THR A 739 24.85 -16.13 38.95
C THR A 739 25.62 -17.44 39.04
N GLN A 740 25.03 -18.58 38.68
CA GLN A 740 25.70 -19.88 38.77
C GLN A 740 25.81 -20.46 37.38
N ILE A 741 27.02 -20.48 36.83
CA ILE A 741 27.29 -21.10 35.54
C ILE A 741 28.26 -22.26 35.78
N THR A 742 27.81 -23.49 35.54
CA THR A 742 28.70 -24.66 35.51
C THR A 742 29.23 -24.86 34.10
N ASP A 743 30.55 -24.76 33.94
CA ASP A 743 31.24 -25.00 32.67
C ASP A 743 31.57 -26.49 32.52
N PHE A 744 31.18 -27.09 31.39
CA PHE A 744 31.67 -28.41 30.96
C PHE A 744 31.70 -28.48 29.43
N GLY A 745 32.39 -29.47 28.86
CA GLY A 745 32.59 -29.58 27.41
C GLY A 745 34.06 -29.64 27.01
N ASN A 746 34.32 -29.63 25.70
CA ASN A 746 35.65 -29.83 25.15
C ASN A 746 36.08 -28.59 24.34
N ASN A 747 37.10 -27.88 24.82
CA ASN A 747 37.62 -26.65 24.20
C ASN A 747 38.12 -26.83 22.74
N LYS A 748 38.24 -28.07 22.25
CA LYS A 748 38.62 -28.36 20.86
C LYS A 748 37.43 -28.46 19.89
N ILE A 749 36.20 -28.46 20.39
CA ILE A 749 34.99 -28.71 19.60
C ILE A 749 34.17 -27.42 19.52
N TYR A 750 33.78 -27.03 18.31
CA TYR A 750 32.88 -25.89 18.09
C TYR A 750 31.43 -26.38 18.08
N TRP A 751 30.69 -26.12 19.16
CA TRP A 751 29.29 -26.53 19.27
C TRP A 751 28.38 -25.72 18.35
N HIS A 752 27.51 -26.41 17.61
CA HIS A 752 26.54 -25.85 16.68
C HIS A 752 25.11 -25.84 17.25
N ASN A 753 24.70 -26.92 17.91
CA ASN A 753 23.35 -27.10 18.44
C ASN A 753 23.40 -27.90 19.75
N ILE A 754 22.44 -27.65 20.63
CA ILE A 754 22.21 -28.39 21.86
C ILE A 754 20.71 -28.60 22.00
N GLN A 755 20.33 -29.81 22.33
CA GLN A 755 18.96 -30.12 22.71
C GLN A 755 19.02 -30.99 23.97
N VAL A 756 18.36 -30.53 25.02
CA VAL A 756 18.17 -31.28 26.26
C VAL A 756 16.88 -32.11 26.17
N ALA A 757 16.96 -33.34 26.68
CA ALA A 757 15.83 -34.25 26.79
C ALA A 757 14.77 -33.73 27.78
N PRO A 758 13.48 -34.12 27.63
CA PRO A 758 12.43 -33.65 28.53
C PRO A 758 12.62 -34.03 30.02
N ASP A 759 13.41 -35.06 30.35
CA ASP A 759 13.81 -35.47 31.70
C ASP A 759 14.85 -34.54 32.34
N GLU A 760 15.47 -33.68 31.53
CA GLU A 760 16.58 -32.79 31.90
C GLU A 760 17.80 -33.53 32.47
N GLN A 761 17.98 -34.81 32.11
CA GLN A 761 19.12 -35.64 32.51
C GLN A 761 20.12 -35.82 31.36
N SER A 762 19.66 -35.86 30.12
CA SER A 762 20.51 -36.08 28.95
C SER A 762 20.41 -34.94 27.94
N ALA A 763 21.48 -34.76 27.16
CA ALA A 763 21.54 -33.76 26.11
C ALA A 763 22.26 -34.30 24.87
N LEU A 764 21.74 -33.93 23.70
CA LEU A 764 22.40 -34.13 22.42
C LEU A 764 23.06 -32.83 21.97
N LEU A 765 24.29 -32.96 21.49
CA LEU A 765 25.11 -31.86 21.01
C LEU A 765 25.60 -32.16 19.60
N THR A 766 25.76 -31.12 18.80
CA THR A 766 26.41 -31.26 17.48
C THR A 766 27.53 -30.27 17.28
N ASP A 767 28.55 -30.68 16.54
CA ASP A 767 29.61 -29.79 16.08
C ASP A 767 29.45 -29.38 14.61
N ASN A 768 30.25 -28.41 14.17
CA ASN A 768 30.25 -27.97 12.77
C ASN A 768 30.76 -29.04 11.79
N ALA A 769 31.41 -30.11 12.26
CA ALA A 769 31.90 -31.21 11.43
C ALA A 769 30.83 -32.30 11.21
N GLY A 770 29.64 -32.16 11.82
CA GLY A 770 28.53 -33.10 11.69
C GLY A 770 28.63 -34.30 12.64
N ASN A 771 29.42 -34.22 13.70
CA ASN A 771 29.39 -35.20 14.76
C ASN A 771 28.24 -34.90 15.73
N ILE A 772 27.56 -35.95 16.19
CA ILE A 772 26.52 -35.93 17.23
C ILE A 772 27.13 -36.53 18.47
N TYR A 773 26.99 -35.84 19.59
CA TYR A 773 27.46 -36.29 20.89
C TYR A 773 26.29 -36.42 21.86
N LEU A 774 26.41 -37.37 22.78
CA LEU A 774 25.48 -37.60 23.88
C LEU A 774 26.22 -37.36 25.20
N THR A 775 25.60 -36.58 26.09
CA THR A 775 26.11 -36.32 27.43
C THR A 775 24.97 -36.36 28.45
N LYS A 776 25.33 -36.60 29.72
CA LYS A 776 24.43 -36.43 30.86
C LYS A 776 24.69 -35.07 31.48
N LEU A 777 23.64 -34.30 31.72
CA LEU A 777 23.74 -32.97 32.34
C LEU A 777 24.38 -33.10 33.72
N GLY A 778 25.46 -32.33 33.95
CA GLY A 778 26.27 -32.40 35.18
C GLY A 778 27.48 -33.33 35.10
N ASN A 779 27.62 -34.16 34.06
CA ASN A 779 28.85 -34.90 33.78
C ASN A 779 29.78 -34.06 32.89
N THR A 780 31.09 -34.16 33.10
CA THR A 780 32.09 -33.43 32.28
C THR A 780 32.39 -34.12 30.96
N GLU A 781 32.11 -35.42 30.85
CA GLU A 781 32.39 -36.21 29.66
C GLU A 781 31.28 -36.10 28.60
N VAL A 782 31.72 -35.91 27.36
CA VAL A 782 30.86 -35.85 26.18
C VAL A 782 31.26 -36.97 25.24
N SER A 783 30.34 -37.91 24.99
CA SER A 783 30.62 -39.13 24.21
C SER A 783 30.14 -38.98 22.77
N LEU A 784 30.96 -39.36 21.80
CA LEU A 784 30.54 -39.39 20.40
C LEU A 784 29.44 -40.45 20.22
N PHE A 785 28.28 -40.03 19.73
CA PHE A 785 27.11 -40.88 19.53
C PHE A 785 26.99 -41.35 18.06
N SER A 786 27.12 -40.44 17.09
CA SER A 786 27.01 -40.75 15.66
C SER A 786 27.71 -39.68 14.81
N LYS A 787 28.02 -39.98 13.55
CA LYS A 787 28.54 -39.01 12.56
C LYS A 787 27.59 -38.88 11.38
N LYS A 788 27.28 -37.65 10.98
CA LYS A 788 26.47 -37.30 9.80
C LYS A 788 27.09 -36.11 9.07
N GLN A 789 26.65 -35.83 7.85
CA GLN A 789 27.08 -34.64 7.11
C GLN A 789 26.00 -33.56 7.22
N GLU A 790 26.41 -32.31 7.42
CA GLU A 790 25.52 -31.13 7.41
C GLU A 790 24.29 -31.26 8.33
N ILE A 791 24.51 -31.38 9.64
CA ILE A 791 23.41 -31.43 10.61
C ILE A 791 22.82 -30.05 10.80
N ASN A 792 21.52 -29.88 10.52
CA ASN A 792 20.84 -28.59 10.60
C ASN A 792 19.84 -28.50 11.76
N GLY A 793 19.46 -29.61 12.40
CA GLY A 793 18.54 -29.57 13.54
C GLY A 793 18.37 -30.91 14.25
N ILE A 794 18.09 -30.82 15.56
CA ILE A 794 17.85 -31.95 16.45
C ILE A 794 16.67 -31.63 17.37
N ARG A 795 15.77 -32.60 17.57
CA ARG A 795 14.73 -32.54 18.62
C ARG A 795 14.52 -33.90 19.27
N PHE A 796 14.24 -33.90 20.57
CA PHE A 796 13.78 -35.10 21.26
C PHE A 796 12.29 -35.31 21.00
N LEU A 797 11.92 -36.56 20.73
CA LEU A 797 10.52 -37.00 20.68
C LEU A 797 10.03 -37.45 22.07
N ASN A 798 10.91 -38.11 22.80
CA ASN A 798 10.76 -38.58 24.18
C ASN A 798 12.18 -38.77 24.76
N GLU A 799 12.29 -39.24 26.01
CA GLU A 799 13.57 -39.39 26.71
C GLU A 799 14.61 -40.25 25.97
N ASN A 800 14.16 -41.25 25.21
CA ASN A 800 15.04 -42.25 24.60
C ASN A 800 15.08 -42.12 23.07
N THR A 801 14.31 -41.23 22.47
CA THR A 801 14.20 -41.10 21.00
C THR A 801 14.41 -39.66 20.56
N ALA A 802 15.36 -39.45 19.64
CA ALA A 802 15.64 -38.16 19.04
C ALA A 802 15.54 -38.19 17.51
N ILE A 803 15.16 -37.07 16.92
CA ILE A 803 15.08 -36.84 15.48
C ILE A 803 16.16 -35.86 15.08
N VAL A 804 16.89 -36.21 14.01
CA VAL A 804 17.98 -35.40 13.45
C VAL A 804 17.74 -35.20 11.97
N ILE A 805 17.77 -33.93 11.52
CA ILE A 805 17.82 -33.59 10.10
C ILE A 805 19.27 -33.30 9.69
N HIS A 806 19.69 -33.91 8.58
CA HIS A 806 21.05 -33.80 8.08
C HIS A 806 21.03 -33.91 6.55
N GLY A 807 21.68 -32.97 5.85
CA GLY A 807 21.61 -32.87 4.39
C GLY A 807 20.17 -32.87 3.86
N ASP A 808 19.79 -33.91 3.12
CA ASP A 808 18.46 -34.15 2.55
C ASP A 808 17.61 -35.18 3.33
N SER A 809 18.10 -35.60 4.49
CA SER A 809 17.65 -36.81 5.18
C SER A 809 17.17 -36.52 6.59
N ILE A 810 16.15 -37.28 7.02
CA ILE A 810 15.65 -37.29 8.40
C ILE A 810 15.98 -38.66 8.99
N THR A 811 16.54 -38.67 10.20
CA THR A 811 16.85 -39.90 10.94
C THR A 811 16.27 -39.82 12.34
N SER A 812 15.60 -40.89 12.78
CA SER A 812 15.30 -41.09 14.20
C SER A 812 16.30 -42.07 14.82
N PHE A 813 16.75 -41.73 16.02
CA PHE A 813 17.70 -42.50 16.81
C PHE A 813 17.06 -42.92 18.12
N ASN A 814 17.29 -44.18 18.51
CA ASN A 814 17.09 -44.63 19.87
C ASN A 814 18.43 -44.46 20.63
N LEU A 815 18.36 -43.81 21.80
CA LEU A 815 19.51 -43.43 22.59
C LEU A 815 20.01 -44.58 23.49
N ASP A 816 19.14 -45.53 23.85
CA ASP A 816 19.47 -46.64 24.74
C ASP A 816 20.43 -47.64 24.08
N ASP A 817 20.11 -48.04 22.85
CA ASP A 817 20.86 -49.02 22.05
C ASP A 817 21.78 -48.35 21.01
N LYS A 818 21.76 -47.01 20.95
CA LYS A 818 22.43 -46.19 19.93
C LYS A 818 22.08 -46.59 18.50
N SER A 819 20.92 -47.22 18.29
CA SER A 819 20.50 -47.73 17.01
C SER A 819 19.70 -46.70 16.21
N LYS A 820 19.69 -46.90 14.90
CA LYS A 820 18.91 -46.09 13.96
C LYS A 820 17.52 -46.72 13.82
N SER A 821 16.47 -46.00 14.21
CA SER A 821 15.10 -46.54 14.15
C SER A 821 14.47 -46.36 12.77
N PHE A 822 14.45 -45.13 12.23
CA PHE A 822 13.90 -44.83 10.91
C PHE A 822 14.77 -43.84 10.16
N SER A 823 14.74 -43.90 8.82
CA SER A 823 15.40 -42.92 7.95
C SER A 823 14.65 -42.74 6.66
N ILE A 824 14.52 -41.49 6.26
CA ILE A 824 13.96 -41.15 4.96
C ILE A 824 14.78 -40.04 4.30
N LYS A 825 14.74 -39.99 2.98
CA LYS A 825 15.19 -38.85 2.19
C LYS A 825 13.99 -37.99 1.81
N ALA A 826 14.06 -36.71 2.07
CA ALA A 826 12.99 -35.74 1.78
C ALA A 826 13.09 -35.15 0.36
N GLY A 827 14.18 -35.40 -0.38
CA GLY A 827 14.38 -34.94 -1.76
C GLY A 827 14.79 -33.47 -1.89
N ALA A 828 14.97 -32.76 -0.78
CA ALA A 828 15.50 -31.40 -0.73
C ALA A 828 16.34 -31.22 0.55
N LYS A 829 17.27 -30.26 0.52
CA LYS A 829 18.08 -29.93 1.72
C LYS A 829 17.19 -29.39 2.84
N LEU A 830 17.32 -29.97 4.02
CA LEU A 830 16.50 -29.70 5.20
C LEU A 830 17.24 -28.72 6.13
N LEU A 831 16.56 -27.67 6.58
CA LEU A 831 17.24 -26.55 7.25
C LEU A 831 16.71 -26.27 8.66
N SER A 832 15.45 -26.59 8.91
CA SER A 832 14.80 -26.31 10.20
C SER A 832 13.72 -27.36 10.47
N LEU A 833 13.41 -27.59 11.74
CA LEU A 833 12.36 -28.53 12.12
C LEU A 833 11.69 -28.12 13.43
N ASP A 834 10.44 -28.53 13.58
CA ASP A 834 9.74 -28.49 14.86
C ASP A 834 8.72 -29.63 15.00
N ILE A 835 8.42 -30.03 16.23
CA ILE A 835 7.51 -31.15 16.53
C ILE A 835 6.18 -30.59 17.03
N HIS A 836 5.10 -31.04 16.42
CA HIS A 836 3.76 -30.66 16.83
C HIS A 836 3.46 -31.25 18.22
N PRO A 837 3.01 -30.45 19.20
CA PRO A 837 2.90 -30.88 20.60
C PRO A 837 1.90 -32.03 20.84
N LYS A 838 0.82 -32.09 20.04
CA LYS A 838 -0.27 -33.09 20.21
C LYS A 838 -0.38 -34.15 19.10
N SER A 839 -0.09 -33.82 17.83
CA SER A 839 -0.53 -34.65 16.68
C SER A 839 0.50 -35.69 16.21
N LYS A 840 1.62 -35.88 16.93
CA LYS A 840 2.75 -36.73 16.50
C LYS A 840 3.18 -36.43 15.06
N ARG A 841 3.26 -35.14 14.72
CA ARG A 841 3.72 -34.66 13.40
C ARG A 841 4.99 -33.85 13.56
N LEU A 842 5.85 -33.94 12.57
CA LEU A 842 7.07 -33.17 12.43
C LEU A 842 6.88 -32.22 11.25
N VAL A 843 7.14 -30.93 11.43
CA VAL A 843 7.26 -29.98 10.33
C VAL A 843 8.73 -29.73 10.02
N VAL A 844 9.08 -29.67 8.74
CA VAL A 844 10.45 -29.46 8.29
C VAL A 844 10.48 -28.36 7.24
N GLY A 845 11.31 -27.34 7.46
CA GLY A 845 11.62 -26.29 6.49
C GLY A 845 12.78 -26.70 5.58
N THR A 846 12.64 -26.41 4.30
CA THR A 846 13.59 -26.82 3.25
C THR A 846 14.30 -25.64 2.59
N ALA A 847 15.42 -25.92 1.92
CA ALA A 847 16.17 -24.94 1.14
C ALA A 847 15.41 -24.42 -0.09
N THR A 848 14.39 -25.15 -0.57
CA THR A 848 13.53 -24.74 -1.69
C THR A 848 12.40 -23.80 -1.26
N GLY A 849 12.22 -23.58 0.06
CA GLY A 849 11.13 -22.79 0.60
C GLY A 849 9.86 -23.58 0.96
N ALA A 850 9.88 -24.90 0.79
CA ALA A 850 8.77 -25.74 1.19
C ALA A 850 8.78 -26.04 2.71
N LEU A 851 7.58 -26.12 3.31
CA LEU A 851 7.35 -26.75 4.61
C LEU A 851 6.72 -28.12 4.37
N ILE A 852 7.38 -29.18 4.82
CA ILE A 852 6.94 -30.56 4.62
C ILE A 852 6.59 -31.17 5.97
N TYR A 853 5.42 -31.82 6.05
CA TYR A 853 4.97 -32.50 7.26
C TYR A 853 5.19 -34.01 7.17
N PHE A 854 5.71 -34.59 8.24
CA PHE A 854 5.92 -36.02 8.40
C PHE A 854 5.19 -36.54 9.63
N LYS A 855 4.75 -37.80 9.59
CA LYS A 855 4.16 -38.52 10.72
C LYS A 855 5.28 -39.11 11.58
N LEU A 856 5.05 -39.19 12.89
CA LEU A 856 5.96 -39.80 13.85
C LEU A 856 5.34 -41.07 14.43
N PRO A 857 6.13 -42.13 14.69
CA PRO A 857 7.60 -42.18 14.62
C PRO A 857 8.19 -42.65 13.28
N ASP A 858 7.37 -43.11 12.35
CA ASP A 858 7.75 -43.78 11.08
C ASP A 858 8.32 -42.85 10.01
N LEU A 859 8.21 -41.53 10.21
CA LEU A 859 8.67 -40.49 9.29
C LEU A 859 7.99 -40.55 7.91
N SER A 860 6.80 -41.15 7.80
CA SER A 860 6.05 -41.16 6.54
C SER A 860 5.52 -39.77 6.20
N PHE A 861 5.43 -39.43 4.92
CA PHE A 861 4.89 -38.15 4.48
C PHE A 861 3.44 -37.98 4.96
N ALA A 862 3.12 -36.85 5.59
CA ALA A 862 1.81 -36.60 6.18
C ALA A 862 0.75 -36.14 5.17
N GLY A 863 1.10 -36.00 3.89
CA GLY A 863 0.18 -35.51 2.85
C GLY A 863 0.08 -33.99 2.76
N GLN A 864 0.85 -33.26 3.58
CA GLN A 864 0.75 -31.80 3.72
C GLN A 864 2.08 -31.14 3.41
N THR A 865 2.06 -30.23 2.42
CA THR A 865 3.18 -29.39 2.03
C THR A 865 2.70 -27.97 1.80
N PHE A 866 3.45 -26.99 2.30
CA PHE A 866 3.25 -25.57 1.96
C PHE A 866 4.40 -25.07 1.09
N THR A 867 4.08 -24.41 -0.02
CA THR A 867 5.06 -23.86 -0.97
C THR A 867 4.88 -22.35 -1.15
N GLY A 868 4.80 -21.63 -0.03
CA GLY A 868 4.59 -20.17 -0.02
C GLY A 868 5.89 -19.34 -0.05
N PHE A 869 7.02 -19.91 0.38
CA PHE A 869 8.30 -19.22 0.35
C PHE A 869 9.05 -19.53 -0.95
N LYS A 870 9.69 -18.51 -1.51
CA LYS A 870 10.60 -18.63 -2.66
C LYS A 870 12.05 -18.87 -2.26
N ASN A 871 12.36 -18.73 -0.97
CA ASN A 871 13.70 -18.84 -0.43
C ASN A 871 13.78 -19.91 0.67
N ALA A 872 15.00 -20.30 1.02
CA ALA A 872 15.33 -21.24 2.08
C ALA A 872 14.70 -20.87 3.44
N VAL A 873 13.95 -21.81 4.04
CA VAL A 873 13.29 -21.65 5.35
C VAL A 873 14.22 -22.11 6.48
N TYR A 874 14.75 -21.15 7.23
CA TYR A 874 15.76 -21.39 8.26
C TYR A 874 15.22 -21.46 9.68
N ALA A 875 13.96 -21.06 9.90
CA ALA A 875 13.31 -21.16 11.19
C ALA A 875 11.87 -21.62 11.02
N VAL A 876 11.44 -22.55 11.87
CA VAL A 876 10.06 -23.03 11.94
C VAL A 876 9.69 -23.21 13.41
N ALA A 877 8.46 -22.86 13.77
CA ALA A 877 7.89 -23.09 15.09
C ALA A 877 6.39 -23.39 14.99
N ILE A 878 5.90 -24.32 15.81
CA ILE A 878 4.47 -24.62 15.96
C ILE A 878 3.95 -23.94 17.23
N SER A 879 2.73 -23.40 17.16
CA SER A 879 2.08 -22.80 18.31
C SER A 879 1.81 -23.83 19.41
N PRO A 880 1.82 -23.44 20.70
CA PRO A 880 1.57 -24.34 21.83
C PRO A 880 0.23 -25.06 21.74
N ASP A 881 -0.79 -24.41 21.17
CA ASP A 881 -2.11 -25.00 20.95
C ASP A 881 -2.15 -25.99 19.77
N GLY A 882 -1.11 -26.00 18.92
CA GLY A 882 -0.95 -26.85 17.76
C GLY A 882 -1.72 -26.40 16.51
N LYS A 883 -2.24 -25.17 16.48
CA LYS A 883 -3.06 -24.70 15.35
C LYS A 883 -2.27 -23.99 14.27
N LEU A 884 -1.21 -23.27 14.66
CA LEU A 884 -0.44 -22.42 13.76
C LEU A 884 0.99 -22.95 13.60
N CYS A 885 1.53 -22.77 12.40
CA CYS A 885 2.94 -22.98 12.09
C CYS A 885 3.50 -21.66 11.56
N ALA A 886 4.51 -21.12 12.24
CA ALA A 886 5.27 -19.97 11.78
C ALA A 886 6.56 -20.45 11.10
N ALA A 887 6.92 -19.83 9.99
CA ALA A 887 8.12 -20.16 9.23
C ALA A 887 8.81 -18.89 8.72
N GLY A 888 10.13 -18.84 8.83
CA GLY A 888 10.95 -17.70 8.47
C GLY A 888 12.02 -18.05 7.45
N ASP A 889 12.17 -17.24 6.41
CA ASP A 889 13.14 -17.47 5.34
C ASP A 889 14.46 -16.68 5.49
N VAL A 890 15.37 -16.91 4.55
CA VAL A 890 16.70 -16.28 4.50
C VAL A 890 16.67 -14.77 4.21
N GLN A 891 15.58 -14.26 3.63
CA GLN A 891 15.42 -12.84 3.29
C GLN A 891 14.64 -12.07 4.36
N GLY A 892 14.18 -12.75 5.41
CA GLY A 892 13.44 -12.12 6.50
C GLY A 892 11.93 -12.18 6.35
N LYS A 893 11.42 -12.94 5.37
CA LYS A 893 9.99 -13.17 5.19
C LYS A 893 9.49 -14.15 6.26
N LEU A 894 8.41 -13.78 6.94
CA LEU A 894 7.74 -14.60 7.95
C LEU A 894 6.33 -14.96 7.46
N GLY A 895 6.06 -16.25 7.31
CA GLY A 895 4.73 -16.77 6.96
C GLY A 895 4.14 -17.55 8.12
N ILE A 896 2.85 -17.35 8.37
CA ILE A 896 2.09 -18.01 9.43
C ILE A 896 0.96 -18.80 8.77
N TYR A 897 0.90 -20.09 9.08
CA TYR A 897 0.03 -21.05 8.42
C TYR A 897 -0.86 -21.74 9.42
N ASP A 898 -2.14 -21.84 9.12
CA ASP A 898 -3.05 -22.70 9.85
C ASP A 898 -2.82 -24.15 9.42
N ILE A 899 -2.43 -24.99 10.39
CA ILE A 899 -2.03 -26.38 10.16
C ILE A 899 -3.22 -27.23 9.71
N LYS A 900 -4.45 -26.94 10.19
CA LYS A 900 -5.63 -27.75 9.89
C LYS A 900 -6.16 -27.48 8.49
N THR A 901 -6.22 -26.21 8.11
CA THR A 901 -6.80 -25.75 6.84
C THR A 901 -5.78 -25.69 5.71
N ASN A 902 -4.49 -25.80 6.03
CA ASN A 902 -3.38 -25.64 5.09
C ASN A 902 -3.40 -24.28 4.39
N LYS A 903 -3.80 -23.21 5.09
CA LYS A 903 -3.88 -21.84 4.56
C LYS A 903 -2.89 -20.90 5.25
N LEU A 904 -2.37 -19.96 4.47
CA LEU A 904 -1.63 -18.81 4.97
C LEU A 904 -2.60 -17.86 5.69
N THR A 905 -2.31 -17.56 6.97
CA THR A 905 -3.10 -16.65 7.81
C THR A 905 -2.42 -15.30 7.99
N GLY A 906 -1.10 -15.24 7.89
CA GLY A 906 -0.32 -14.01 7.94
C GLY A 906 0.92 -14.12 7.07
N ASP A 907 1.22 -13.05 6.34
CA ASP A 907 2.43 -12.92 5.52
C ASP A 907 3.11 -11.59 5.86
N ILE A 908 4.29 -11.65 6.48
CA ILE A 908 4.96 -10.50 7.07
C ILE A 908 6.37 -10.36 6.50
N GLU A 909 6.63 -9.21 5.88
CA GLU A 909 7.96 -8.77 5.46
C GLU A 909 8.49 -7.76 6.50
N GLY A 910 8.98 -8.29 7.63
CA GLY A 910 9.39 -7.48 8.78
C GLY A 910 10.90 -7.42 9.00
N HIS A 911 11.62 -8.50 8.71
CA HIS A 911 13.07 -8.58 8.89
C HIS A 911 13.80 -8.32 7.56
N ASN A 912 15.01 -7.76 7.62
CA ASN A 912 15.84 -7.45 6.45
C ASN A 912 16.93 -8.49 6.16
N ALA A 913 16.94 -9.58 6.93
CA ALA A 913 17.90 -10.66 6.81
C ALA A 913 17.28 -11.97 7.34
N ARG A 914 18.04 -13.06 7.24
CA ARG A 914 17.65 -14.39 7.71
C ARG A 914 17.07 -14.35 9.13
N ILE A 915 15.84 -14.84 9.25
CA ILE A 915 15.25 -15.18 10.56
C ILE A 915 16.02 -16.37 11.12
N SER A 916 16.70 -16.18 12.24
CA SER A 916 17.55 -17.19 12.87
C SER A 916 16.73 -18.12 13.76
N ARG A 917 15.72 -17.59 14.46
CA ARG A 917 14.84 -18.37 15.33
C ARG A 917 13.45 -17.73 15.44
N ILE A 918 12.46 -18.59 15.64
CA ILE A 918 11.07 -18.25 15.90
C ILE A 918 10.64 -19.02 17.16
N VAL A 919 9.95 -18.35 18.09
CA VAL A 919 9.37 -18.99 19.27
C VAL A 919 7.98 -18.41 19.57
N PHE A 920 7.05 -19.27 19.96
CA PHE A 920 5.74 -18.82 20.47
C PHE A 920 5.81 -18.69 21.99
N ASN A 921 5.27 -17.59 22.51
CA ASN A 921 5.02 -17.46 23.94
C ASN A 921 3.89 -18.44 24.34
N PRO A 922 4.14 -19.36 25.28
CA PRO A 922 3.19 -20.38 25.68
C PRO A 922 1.90 -19.83 26.32
N GLN A 923 1.95 -18.61 26.88
CA GLN A 923 0.85 -18.05 27.65
C GLN A 923 -0.14 -17.24 26.82
N ASN A 924 0.36 -16.45 25.86
CA ASN A 924 -0.46 -15.48 25.10
C ASN A 924 -0.38 -15.68 23.57
N ASN A 925 0.34 -16.71 23.10
CA ASN A 925 0.50 -17.04 21.68
C ASN A 925 1.13 -15.92 20.83
N VAL A 926 1.81 -14.96 21.46
CA VAL A 926 2.62 -13.95 20.78
C VAL A 926 3.83 -14.64 20.17
N LEU A 927 4.10 -14.32 18.91
CA LEU A 927 5.25 -14.84 18.19
C LEU A 927 6.43 -13.91 18.39
N ILE A 928 7.60 -14.49 18.68
CA ILE A 928 8.85 -13.75 18.82
C ILE A 928 9.81 -14.24 17.74
N THR A 929 10.29 -13.30 16.94
CA THR A 929 11.24 -13.57 15.86
C THR A 929 12.52 -12.79 16.06
N VAL A 930 13.63 -13.45 15.79
CA VAL A 930 14.97 -12.87 15.85
C VAL A 930 15.71 -13.14 14.55
N SER A 931 16.57 -12.19 14.17
CA SER A 931 17.20 -12.20 12.85
C SER A 931 18.64 -11.73 12.89
N TYR A 932 19.37 -12.03 11.81
CA TYR A 932 20.72 -11.51 11.56
C TYR A 932 20.75 -10.02 11.20
N ASP A 933 19.59 -9.38 11.01
CA ASP A 933 19.48 -7.91 10.91
C ASP A 933 19.63 -7.19 12.26
N ALA A 934 19.87 -7.96 13.33
CA ALA A 934 19.96 -7.47 14.70
C ALA A 934 18.65 -6.83 15.21
N ALA A 935 17.50 -7.33 14.75
CA ALA A 935 16.20 -6.96 15.28
C ALA A 935 15.51 -8.13 16.00
N LEU A 936 14.75 -7.77 17.04
CA LEU A 936 13.78 -8.62 17.73
C LEU A 936 12.38 -8.09 17.41
N GLN A 937 11.50 -8.95 16.93
CA GLN A 937 10.11 -8.58 16.63
C GLN A 937 9.11 -9.42 17.43
N PHE A 938 8.03 -8.76 17.83
CA PHE A 938 6.87 -9.37 18.47
C PHE A 938 5.68 -9.26 17.53
N ILE A 939 5.02 -10.38 17.27
CA ILE A 939 3.83 -10.43 16.44
C ILE A 939 2.66 -10.97 17.26
N SER A 940 1.64 -10.12 17.44
CA SER A 940 0.49 -10.41 18.29
C SER A 940 -0.66 -11.08 17.51
N PRO A 941 -1.40 -12.01 18.14
CA PRO A 941 -2.67 -12.51 17.60
C PRO A 941 -3.75 -11.43 17.46
N GLU A 942 -3.69 -10.31 18.20
CA GLU A 942 -4.71 -9.25 18.19
C GLU A 942 -4.96 -8.70 16.77
N ASN A 943 -3.93 -8.67 15.93
CA ASN A 943 -4.01 -8.21 14.56
C ASN A 943 -3.96 -9.36 13.55
N ASN A 944 -4.44 -10.56 13.92
CA ASN A 944 -4.36 -11.78 13.10
C ASN A 944 -2.94 -12.07 12.56
N TYR A 945 -1.91 -11.65 13.30
CA TYR A 945 -0.52 -11.74 12.87
C TYR A 945 -0.24 -11.14 11.47
N SER A 946 -0.90 -10.02 11.13
CA SER A 946 -0.77 -9.42 9.79
C SER A 946 0.41 -8.46 9.62
N ASN A 947 0.99 -7.96 10.72
CA ASN A 947 2.11 -7.01 10.74
C ASN A 947 2.98 -7.23 11.98
N PRO A 948 4.29 -6.89 11.97
CA PRO A 948 5.08 -6.89 13.19
C PRO A 948 4.51 -5.83 14.13
N ALA A 949 4.09 -6.26 15.32
CA ALA A 949 3.40 -5.38 16.26
C ALA A 949 4.40 -4.50 17.04
N VAL A 950 5.57 -5.05 17.38
CA VAL A 950 6.67 -4.32 18.03
C VAL A 950 8.00 -4.76 17.44
N SER A 951 8.90 -3.80 17.15
CA SER A 951 10.27 -4.09 16.67
C SER A 951 11.30 -3.35 17.51
N ILE A 952 12.24 -4.10 18.09
CA ILE A 952 13.40 -3.60 18.84
C ILE A 952 14.64 -3.81 17.97
N SER A 953 15.29 -2.70 17.55
CA SER A 953 16.38 -2.71 16.56
C SER A 953 17.63 -1.95 17.00
N ASP A 954 17.79 -1.69 18.30
CA ASP A 954 18.97 -1.05 18.89
C ASP A 954 20.13 -2.03 19.16
N ILE A 955 19.92 -3.31 18.87
CA ILE A 955 20.92 -4.37 19.00
C ILE A 955 21.90 -4.23 17.83
N LYS A 956 23.21 -4.29 18.13
CA LYS A 956 24.29 -4.04 17.14
C LYS A 956 24.99 -5.30 16.64
N THR A 957 24.47 -6.48 16.98
CA THR A 957 25.09 -7.77 16.67
C THR A 957 24.02 -8.79 16.31
N TRP A 958 24.40 -9.81 15.55
CA TRP A 958 23.47 -10.84 15.12
C TRP A 958 22.90 -11.60 16.31
N ILE A 959 21.59 -11.82 16.27
CA ILE A 959 20.90 -12.67 17.22
C ILE A 959 20.88 -14.09 16.64
N LEU A 960 21.46 -15.04 17.38
CA LEU A 960 21.65 -16.40 16.90
C LEU A 960 20.53 -17.34 17.36
N ASP A 961 20.03 -17.16 18.58
CA ASP A 961 18.97 -17.98 19.14
C ASP A 961 18.18 -17.20 20.20
N VAL A 962 16.96 -17.67 20.49
CA VAL A 962 16.07 -17.07 21.50
C VAL A 962 15.26 -18.17 22.19
N CYS A 963 15.07 -18.04 23.51
CA CYS A 963 14.15 -18.89 24.26
C CYS A 963 13.27 -18.06 25.21
N ILE A 964 12.16 -18.64 25.62
CA ILE A 964 11.24 -18.05 26.60
C ILE A 964 11.30 -18.87 27.87
N ALA A 965 11.47 -18.18 28.99
CA ALA A 965 11.49 -18.72 30.32
C ALA A 965 10.44 -17.99 31.16
N ASP A 966 9.30 -18.62 31.39
CA ASP A 966 8.13 -17.99 31.99
C ASP A 966 7.71 -16.71 31.23
N GLU A 967 7.85 -15.54 31.86
CA GLU A 967 7.54 -14.21 31.29
C GLU A 967 8.78 -13.46 30.78
N LYS A 968 9.92 -14.14 30.71
CA LYS A 968 11.21 -13.58 30.31
C LYS A 968 11.63 -14.15 28.96
N ILE A 969 12.20 -13.31 28.12
CA ILE A 969 12.77 -13.66 26.83
C ILE A 969 14.28 -13.56 26.94
N ILE A 970 14.98 -14.58 26.46
CA ILE A 970 16.42 -14.68 26.62
C ILE A 970 17.04 -14.79 25.24
N ILE A 971 17.92 -13.85 24.94
CA ILE A 971 18.49 -13.66 23.62
C ILE A 971 19.97 -14.01 23.65
N ALA A 972 20.39 -14.86 22.72
CA ALA A 972 21.77 -15.27 22.52
C ALA A 972 22.40 -14.53 21.33
N TYR A 973 23.54 -13.88 21.55
CA TYR A 973 24.22 -13.08 20.55
C TYR A 973 25.46 -13.75 19.98
N LYS A 974 25.84 -13.33 18.77
CA LYS A 974 27.13 -13.68 18.15
C LYS A 974 28.34 -13.19 18.96
N SER A 975 28.19 -12.16 19.79
CA SER A 975 29.29 -11.62 20.59
C SER A 975 29.58 -12.40 21.88
N GLY A 976 28.97 -13.58 22.08
CA GLY A 976 29.12 -14.34 23.34
C GLY A 976 28.25 -13.84 24.51
N MET A 977 27.46 -12.79 24.26
CA MET A 977 26.58 -12.19 25.24
C MET A 977 25.21 -12.88 25.26
N VAL A 978 24.58 -12.89 26.43
CA VAL A 978 23.17 -13.23 26.62
C VAL A 978 22.47 -12.03 27.27
N GLN A 979 21.27 -11.70 26.81
CA GLN A 979 20.46 -10.64 27.39
C GLN A 979 19.06 -11.12 27.72
N LEU A 980 18.55 -10.65 28.85
CA LEU A 980 17.22 -10.94 29.34
C LEU A 980 16.29 -9.75 29.09
N PHE A 981 15.11 -10.06 28.54
CA PHE A 981 14.04 -9.10 28.24
C PHE A 981 12.78 -9.51 28.98
N ASP A 982 11.99 -8.54 29.40
CA ASP A 982 10.62 -8.76 29.86
C ASP A 982 9.71 -8.97 28.65
N ALA A 983 8.94 -10.05 28.62
CA ALA A 983 7.94 -10.28 27.58
C ALA A 983 6.71 -9.37 27.77
N ASN A 984 6.49 -8.88 28.99
CA ASN A 984 5.31 -8.12 29.36
C ASN A 984 5.65 -6.64 29.60
N ILE A 985 5.21 -5.78 28.68
CA ILE A 985 5.36 -4.33 28.78
C ILE A 985 4.84 -3.75 30.11
N ALA A 986 3.83 -4.36 30.74
CA ALA A 986 3.28 -3.87 32.00
C ALA A 986 4.29 -4.00 33.16
N HIS A 987 5.12 -5.03 33.15
CA HIS A 987 6.18 -5.19 34.14
C HIS A 987 7.31 -4.17 33.91
N THR A 988 7.70 -3.95 32.66
CA THR A 988 8.63 -2.88 32.27
C THR A 988 8.10 -1.50 32.68
N ALA A 989 6.81 -1.24 32.48
CA ALA A 989 6.15 -0.01 32.89
C ALA A 989 6.08 0.14 34.42
N ALA A 990 5.92 -0.96 35.18
CA ALA A 990 5.96 -0.93 36.64
C ALA A 990 7.36 -0.59 37.18
N LYS A 991 8.42 -1.12 36.56
CA LYS A 991 9.80 -0.72 36.86
C LYS A 991 10.03 0.76 36.54
N LEU A 992 9.55 1.21 35.38
CA LEU A 992 9.62 2.62 34.98
C LEU A 992 8.87 3.52 35.96
N TYR A 993 7.67 3.12 36.39
CA TYR A 993 6.86 3.81 37.40
C TYR A 993 7.62 3.99 38.72
N ALA A 994 8.24 2.92 39.21
CA ALA A 994 9.01 2.94 40.45
C ALA A 994 10.21 3.90 40.37
N ALA A 995 10.82 4.04 39.19
CA ALA A 995 11.95 4.92 38.94
C ALA A 995 11.58 6.41 38.78
N LEU A 996 10.30 6.77 38.66
CA LEU A 996 9.86 8.16 38.56
C LEU A 996 10.01 8.89 39.91
N SER A 997 10.65 10.06 39.91
CA SER A 997 10.87 10.88 41.11
C SER A 997 9.96 12.11 41.25
N ARG A 998 9.21 12.48 40.19
CA ARG A 998 8.25 13.61 40.22
C ARG A 998 7.03 13.39 39.33
N ASN A 999 6.10 14.35 39.32
CA ASN A 999 5.00 14.45 38.37
C ASN A 999 5.28 15.51 37.27
N PHE A 1000 4.45 15.54 36.23
CA PHE A 1000 4.46 16.64 35.23
C PHE A 1000 4.14 17.97 35.89
N THR A 1001 4.85 19.03 35.49
CA THR A 1001 4.40 20.40 35.76
C THR A 1001 3.19 20.75 34.88
N LEU A 1002 2.45 21.79 35.25
CA LEU A 1002 1.28 22.22 34.46
C LEU A 1002 1.69 22.64 33.03
N GLN A 1003 2.82 23.32 32.89
CA GLN A 1003 3.36 23.73 31.58
C GLN A 1003 3.77 22.52 30.72
N GLU A 1004 4.44 21.52 31.32
CA GLU A 1004 4.78 20.28 30.62
C GLU A 1004 3.50 19.53 30.18
N TRP A 1005 2.49 19.45 31.04
CA TRP A 1005 1.21 18.83 30.71
C TRP A 1005 0.52 19.51 29.52
N GLN A 1006 0.40 20.83 29.56
CA GLN A 1006 -0.21 21.60 28.47
C GLN A 1006 0.56 21.44 27.15
N ARG A 1007 1.90 21.38 27.21
CA ARG A 1007 2.76 21.22 26.04
C ARG A 1007 2.69 19.82 25.42
N PHE A 1008 2.66 18.78 26.24
CA PHE A 1008 2.80 17.39 25.77
C PHE A 1008 1.49 16.64 25.64
N VAL A 1009 0.51 16.94 26.50
CA VAL A 1009 -0.81 16.29 26.53
C VAL A 1009 -1.87 17.17 25.84
N GLY A 1010 -1.96 18.43 26.25
CA GLY A 1010 -2.89 19.42 25.69
C GLY A 1010 -3.60 20.22 26.78
N ALA A 1011 -3.86 21.50 26.50
CA ALA A 1011 -4.49 22.42 27.45
C ALA A 1011 -5.97 22.10 27.74
N ASP A 1012 -6.65 21.40 26.84
CA ASP A 1012 -8.05 21.02 26.97
C ASP A 1012 -8.26 19.67 27.67
N ILE A 1013 -7.18 18.97 28.04
CA ILE A 1013 -7.23 17.71 28.79
C ILE A 1013 -6.93 18.01 30.26
N LYS A 1014 -7.90 17.69 31.14
CA LYS A 1014 -7.77 17.89 32.59
C LYS A 1014 -6.50 17.20 33.11
N TYR A 1015 -5.69 17.96 33.86
CA TYR A 1015 -4.47 17.45 34.48
C TYR A 1015 -4.74 16.22 35.35
N GLN A 1016 -3.90 15.20 35.21
CA GLN A 1016 -3.93 14.00 36.03
C GLN A 1016 -2.51 13.68 36.50
N PRO A 1017 -2.26 13.51 37.81
CA PRO A 1017 -0.93 13.14 38.28
C PRO A 1017 -0.53 11.77 37.71
N THR A 1018 0.70 11.69 37.24
CA THR A 1018 1.31 10.45 36.74
C THR A 1018 1.39 9.43 37.88
N ARG A 1019 1.90 9.89 39.03
CA ARG A 1019 2.02 9.21 40.33
C ARG A 1019 1.23 9.94 41.40
N ALA A 1020 0.25 9.28 42.00
CA ALA A 1020 -0.58 9.90 43.03
C ALA A 1020 0.17 10.12 44.36
N ASP A 1021 1.24 9.38 44.59
CA ASP A 1021 2.04 9.36 45.82
C ASP A 1021 3.21 10.37 45.82
N LEU A 1022 3.47 11.04 44.69
CA LEU A 1022 4.52 12.05 44.58
C LEU A 1022 3.94 13.48 44.68
N PRO A 1023 4.68 14.42 45.29
CA PRO A 1023 4.22 15.80 45.43
C PRO A 1023 4.01 16.47 44.07
N PHE A 1024 3.02 17.35 44.03
CA PHE A 1024 2.75 18.22 42.89
C PHE A 1024 3.68 19.43 42.99
N ASP A 1025 4.53 19.63 41.97
CA ASP A 1025 5.44 20.77 41.93
C ASP A 1025 4.75 21.95 41.24
N ASP A 1026 4.11 22.80 42.05
CA ASP A 1026 3.30 23.96 41.62
C ASP A 1026 4.16 25.25 41.50
N LYS A 1027 5.48 25.14 41.59
CA LYS A 1027 6.39 26.28 41.49
C LYS A 1027 6.79 26.55 40.03
N ASN A 1028 5.92 27.25 39.31
CA ASN A 1028 6.25 28.36 38.39
C ASN A 1028 5.04 28.84 37.57
#